data_AF-F8H236-F1
#
_entry.id   AF-F8H236-F1
#
_cell.length_a   1.000
_cell.length_b   1.000
_cell.length_c   1.000
_cell.angle_alpha   90.00
_cell.angle_beta   90.00
_cell.angle_gamma   90.00
#
_symmetry.space_group_name_H-M   'P 1'
#
loop_
_entity.id
_entity.type
_entity.pdbx_description
1 polymer ?
#
loop_
_entity_poly.entity_id
_entity_poly.type
_entity_poly.pdbx_seq_one_letter_code
_entity_poly.pdbx_strand_id
1 'polypeptide(L)'
;MSKIESLVVYKDRVVGEDRGVVKPVLLIDENGNYRTLEKSRFPSGVYISKGYSIIDTSYEENQLFIIEEHHKDEQKTEEHGIDRYWAMGKDATPLPPNSLLPVVNCKLPPIETGILSESVKAPSGLFFILDNDEYKLYGPVQASTAPGESTQVVEAAATPKLSFGTDYLGVFDTREIYDCLVNITINGQNCTFLTSANDLANHRHTTQDFLADRKLIKHFNKLQVGKNTKNISKKEAERLSTSIAEFERLRRASNTKDERLERLKGMLNRYLSESDVGYQIVKDYFESTAGARFLTQYVEANQETLLGAHIQKIKNDVDRRETELKQKLYTIEAQINTKQDELTSVHGKVEKAKAEAEQKIADVKAEADEQIQELMRAREQQLQEEINNKEKALEQKTIELEEICSRLNIANNIEAMERADIFYQENNKRLEVAAKAYQDQLQNTDELSKRISEYHVIGRVLKGGNVTQESQIEYAPVDFASINPAHASDLVDRVRSYLDWDNGKTFSSAELSNLLISTTQSFLTVLAGPPGVGKTSTVVRMAQALKLGSPDTHKNFLYMPVSRGWVSGRDILGFYNSLNSTYQRARTGLYDFLDRKDSGTRTLQMVLLDEANLSPMEHYWSDFLGMCDEEGRNRPIDTGMPDPAKRYLKVGKNVRFIATINHDSTTERLSSRLIDRVPVISIDHEDDIDYGFETKDLMLDGAIDYALFEKFFKSTSDDAELSTSHKVLLEELITTLGQRDAELGQPVRISHRKRAAITNYYTAAVANELMDPDVAFDFAVSQHILPHIEGYGSKFRNRILKVQDALGKAFPRSNKHLERILTSGNDFTGTYSFF
;
A
#
# COMPACT_ATOMS: atom_id res chain seq x y z
N MET A 1 -36.00 34.78 15.58
CA MET A 1 -34.80 33.97 15.37
C MET A 1 -33.70 34.93 14.93
N SER A 2 -32.82 35.32 15.85
CA SER A 2 -31.63 36.11 15.52
C SER A 2 -30.76 35.29 14.57
N LYS A 3 -30.33 35.89 13.46
CA LYS A 3 -29.47 35.24 12.48
C LYS A 3 -28.16 34.85 13.19
N ILE A 4 -27.71 33.61 13.03
CA ILE A 4 -26.47 33.13 13.64
C ILE A 4 -25.33 33.93 12.99
N GLU A 5 -24.49 34.58 13.80
CA GLU A 5 -23.37 35.40 13.33
C GLU A 5 -22.27 34.47 12.76
N SER A 6 -21.72 34.80 11.59
CA SER A 6 -20.64 34.00 10.99
C SER A 6 -19.29 34.38 11.58
N LEU A 7 -18.40 33.40 11.73
CA LEU A 7 -17.10 33.57 12.40
C LEU A 7 -15.96 33.36 11.41
N VAL A 8 -14.97 34.24 11.42
CA VAL A 8 -13.67 34.00 10.77
C VAL A 8 -12.79 33.23 11.76
N VAL A 9 -12.25 32.10 11.33
CA VAL A 9 -11.51 31.16 12.17
C VAL A 9 -10.19 30.73 11.51
N TYR A 10 -9.30 30.15 12.31
CA TYR A 10 -8.14 29.37 11.84
C TYR A 10 -8.04 28.03 12.57
N LYS A 11 -7.25 27.10 12.03
CA LYS A 11 -7.05 25.76 12.62
C LYS A 11 -6.26 25.86 13.92
N ASP A 12 -6.71 25.17 14.98
CA ASP A 12 -6.02 25.17 16.28
C ASP A 12 -5.42 23.79 16.62
N ARG A 13 -6.27 22.78 16.87
CA ARG A 13 -5.80 21.44 17.24
C ARG A 13 -6.74 20.33 16.79
N VAL A 14 -6.17 19.18 16.47
CA VAL A 14 -6.89 17.95 16.11
C VAL A 14 -7.27 17.18 17.38
N VAL A 15 -8.49 16.65 17.43
CA VAL A 15 -9.03 15.93 18.63
C VAL A 15 -9.48 14.49 18.28
N GLY A 16 -9.29 14.03 17.05
CA GLY A 16 -9.57 12.67 16.57
C GLY A 16 -9.45 12.58 15.04
N GLU A 17 -9.83 11.45 14.44
CA GLU A 17 -9.69 11.23 12.98
C GLU A 17 -10.52 12.20 12.12
N ASP A 18 -11.70 12.62 12.58
CA ASP A 18 -12.59 13.53 11.84
C ASP A 18 -13.15 14.68 12.71
N ARG A 19 -12.47 14.98 13.82
CA ARG A 19 -12.86 16.01 14.80
C ARG A 19 -11.69 16.90 15.18
N GLY A 20 -11.96 18.19 15.38
CA GLY A 20 -10.93 19.15 15.74
C GLY A 20 -11.51 20.45 16.29
N VAL A 21 -10.64 21.38 16.65
CA VAL A 21 -11.00 22.70 17.18
C VAL A 21 -10.47 23.78 16.25
N VAL A 22 -11.31 24.78 16.00
CA VAL A 22 -10.96 26.00 15.27
C VAL A 22 -11.07 27.20 16.21
N LYS A 23 -10.20 28.19 16.05
CA LYS A 23 -10.17 29.39 16.88
C LYS A 23 -10.79 30.59 16.14
N PRO A 24 -11.87 31.18 16.66
CA PRO A 24 -12.47 32.36 16.05
C PRO A 24 -11.67 33.62 16.37
N VAL A 25 -11.52 34.48 15.35
CA VAL A 25 -10.72 35.72 15.41
C VAL A 25 -11.52 36.96 15.07
N LEU A 26 -12.46 36.86 14.12
CA LEU A 26 -13.36 37.96 13.76
C LEU A 26 -14.80 37.47 13.66
N LEU A 27 -15.72 38.41 13.84
CA LEU A 27 -17.14 38.21 13.65
C LEU A 27 -17.60 38.96 12.39
N ILE A 28 -18.43 38.33 11.57
CA ILE A 28 -19.05 38.96 10.41
C ILE A 28 -20.48 39.35 10.83
N ASP A 29 -20.76 40.65 10.85
CA ASP A 29 -22.09 41.15 11.19
C ASP A 29 -23.12 40.95 10.06
N GLU A 30 -24.40 41.20 10.34
CA GLU A 30 -25.49 41.02 9.35
C GLU A 30 -25.32 41.87 8.08
N ASN A 31 -24.47 42.91 8.12
CA ASN A 31 -24.15 43.79 7.01
C ASN A 31 -22.86 43.37 6.27
N GLY A 32 -22.20 42.28 6.69
CA GLY A 32 -20.97 41.77 6.09
C GLY A 32 -19.69 42.45 6.58
N ASN A 33 -19.75 43.26 7.64
CA ASN A 33 -18.58 43.93 8.19
C ASN A 33 -17.86 43.05 9.22
N TYR A 34 -16.53 43.11 9.21
CA TYR A 34 -15.68 42.42 10.17
C TYR A 34 -15.59 43.20 11.48
N ARG A 35 -15.90 42.55 12.61
CA ARG A 35 -15.74 43.09 13.97
C ARG A 35 -14.78 42.24 14.78
N THR A 36 -13.99 42.90 15.63
CA THR A 36 -13.08 42.23 16.57
C THR A 36 -13.85 41.48 17.65
N LEU A 37 -13.50 40.22 17.89
CA LEU A 37 -14.09 39.40 18.96
C LEU A 37 -13.46 39.72 20.32
N GLU A 38 -14.28 39.78 21.37
CA GLU A 38 -13.76 39.78 22.75
C GLU A 38 -13.19 38.42 23.10
N LYS A 39 -11.98 38.40 23.70
CA LYS A 39 -11.24 37.16 24.04
C LYS A 39 -12.00 36.21 24.98
N SER A 40 -13.02 36.70 25.69
CA SER A 40 -13.85 35.95 26.64
C SER A 40 -15.01 35.18 26.00
N ARG A 41 -15.39 35.47 24.74
CA ARG A 41 -16.62 34.92 24.13
C ARG A 41 -16.48 33.47 23.68
N PHE A 42 -15.29 33.06 23.26
CA PHE A 42 -15.00 31.69 22.79
C PHE A 42 -13.75 31.12 23.51
N PRO A 43 -13.82 30.91 24.83
CA PRO A 43 -12.65 30.56 25.64
C PRO A 43 -12.04 29.19 25.28
N SER A 44 -12.86 28.28 24.72
CA SER A 44 -12.46 26.92 24.33
C SER A 44 -12.32 26.71 22.82
N GLY A 45 -12.53 27.77 22.01
CA GLY A 45 -12.67 27.67 20.56
C GLY A 45 -14.02 27.08 20.12
N VAL A 46 -14.16 26.80 18.82
CA VAL A 46 -15.33 26.14 18.24
C VAL A 46 -14.95 24.70 17.88
N TYR A 47 -15.69 23.73 18.42
CA TYR A 47 -15.46 22.31 18.18
C TYR A 47 -16.14 21.84 16.90
N ILE A 48 -15.37 21.29 15.96
CA ILE A 48 -15.90 20.68 14.74
C ILE A 48 -16.25 19.23 15.04
N SER A 49 -17.54 18.92 15.03
CA SER A 49 -18.08 17.61 15.46
C SER A 49 -17.92 16.51 14.41
N LYS A 50 -17.91 16.87 13.12
CA LYS A 50 -17.73 15.99 11.96
C LYS A 50 -17.23 16.78 10.74
N GLY A 51 -16.38 16.20 9.90
CA GLY A 51 -15.85 16.82 8.68
C GLY A 51 -14.64 17.71 8.90
N TYR A 52 -13.91 17.55 10.00
CA TYR A 52 -12.66 18.30 10.23
C TYR A 52 -11.55 17.88 9.26
N SER A 53 -11.53 16.62 8.82
CA SER A 53 -10.57 16.10 7.83
C SER A 53 -10.56 16.89 6.51
N ILE A 54 -11.73 17.35 6.07
CA ILE A 54 -11.90 18.19 4.88
C ILE A 54 -11.29 19.57 5.11
N ILE A 55 -11.52 20.17 6.27
CA ILE A 55 -10.93 21.48 6.66
C ILE A 55 -9.40 21.35 6.74
N ASP A 56 -8.90 20.27 7.33
CA ASP A 56 -7.47 20.05 7.52
C ASP A 56 -6.72 19.89 6.19
N THR A 57 -7.37 19.25 5.21
CA THR A 57 -6.86 19.10 3.84
C THR A 57 -6.99 20.39 3.01
N SER A 58 -8.06 21.18 3.23
CA SER A 58 -8.40 22.33 2.38
C SER A 58 -7.73 23.64 2.79
N TYR A 59 -7.29 23.78 4.04
CA TYR A 59 -6.72 25.02 4.57
C TYR A 59 -5.38 24.78 5.27
N GLU A 60 -4.40 25.66 5.07
CA GLU A 60 -3.10 25.61 5.76
C GLU A 60 -3.20 26.01 7.26
N GLU A 61 -2.17 25.70 8.05
CA GLU A 61 -2.15 25.83 9.53
C GLU A 61 -2.43 27.27 10.06
N ASN A 62 -2.23 28.30 9.24
CA ASN A 62 -2.49 29.71 9.58
C ASN A 62 -3.45 30.41 8.59
N GLN A 63 -4.10 29.65 7.71
CA GLN A 63 -5.02 30.22 6.73
C GLN A 63 -6.38 30.50 7.37
N LEU A 64 -6.90 31.70 7.13
CA LEU A 64 -8.22 32.13 7.62
C LEU A 64 -9.34 31.59 6.72
N PHE A 65 -10.43 31.15 7.32
CA PHE A 65 -11.66 30.71 6.65
C PHE A 65 -12.90 31.05 7.48
N ILE A 66 -14.10 30.91 6.91
CA ILE A 66 -15.36 31.30 7.57
C ILE A 66 -16.10 30.04 8.04
N ILE A 67 -16.70 30.12 9.22
CA ILE A 67 -17.73 29.20 9.70
C ILE A 67 -19.06 29.96 9.71
N GLU A 68 -19.99 29.55 8.84
CA GLU A 68 -21.26 30.25 8.64
C GLU A 68 -22.23 30.03 9.81
N GLU A 69 -22.30 28.80 10.32
CA GLU A 69 -23.18 28.41 11.41
C GLU A 69 -22.40 27.77 12.57
N HIS A 70 -22.72 28.19 13.80
CA HIS A 70 -22.17 27.63 15.03
C HIS A 70 -23.23 27.63 16.13
N HIS A 71 -23.16 26.64 17.03
CA HIS A 71 -24.16 26.44 18.10
C HIS A 71 -23.49 26.36 19.46
N LYS A 72 -24.13 26.93 20.48
CA LYS A 72 -23.70 26.79 21.88
C LYS A 72 -24.16 25.43 22.42
N ASP A 73 -23.25 24.69 23.04
CA ASP A 73 -23.56 23.43 23.73
C ASP A 73 -23.99 23.74 25.16
N GLU A 74 -25.30 23.92 25.39
CA GLU A 74 -25.83 24.30 26.71
C GLU A 74 -25.49 23.27 27.79
N GLN A 75 -25.60 21.98 27.47
CA GLN A 75 -25.32 20.89 28.39
C GLN A 75 -23.85 20.86 28.84
N LYS A 76 -22.90 20.91 27.90
CA LYS A 76 -21.46 20.91 28.27
C LYS A 76 -21.00 22.24 28.86
N THR A 77 -21.70 23.33 28.54
CA THR A 77 -21.44 24.63 29.16
C THR A 77 -21.80 24.59 30.65
N GLU A 78 -22.94 23.99 31.01
CA GLU A 78 -23.36 23.81 32.39
C GLU A 78 -22.46 22.84 33.17
N GLU A 79 -22.06 21.72 32.55
CA GLU A 79 -21.19 20.71 33.19
C GLU A 79 -19.77 21.22 33.50
N HIS A 80 -19.21 22.10 32.65
CA HIS A 80 -17.82 22.57 32.78
C HIS A 80 -17.68 24.03 33.24
N GLY A 81 -18.78 24.77 33.38
CA GLY A 81 -18.78 26.18 33.78
C GLY A 81 -18.10 27.13 32.79
N ILE A 82 -17.89 26.69 31.54
CA ILE A 82 -17.23 27.44 30.47
C ILE A 82 -18.05 27.29 29.20
N ASP A 83 -18.35 28.41 28.54
CA ASP A 83 -19.07 28.43 27.27
C ASP A 83 -18.34 27.58 26.20
N ARG A 84 -19.05 26.57 25.68
CA ARG A 84 -18.59 25.68 24.62
C ARG A 84 -19.45 25.79 23.39
N TYR A 85 -18.81 25.80 22.23
CA TYR A 85 -19.45 25.94 20.93
C TYR A 85 -19.06 24.79 20.00
N TRP A 86 -19.96 24.42 19.11
CA TRP A 86 -19.71 23.42 18.08
C TRP A 86 -20.25 23.84 16.70
N ALA A 87 -19.65 23.32 15.64
CA ALA A 87 -20.05 23.50 14.25
C ALA A 87 -19.77 22.21 13.44
N MET A 88 -20.25 22.12 12.20
CA MET A 88 -19.92 21.00 11.29
C MET A 88 -18.94 21.46 10.20
N GLY A 89 -18.16 20.52 9.66
CA GLY A 89 -17.20 20.81 8.60
C GLY A 89 -17.83 21.31 7.29
N LYS A 90 -19.11 20.98 7.05
CA LYS A 90 -19.89 21.47 5.89
C LYS A 90 -20.15 22.98 5.94
N ASP A 91 -20.09 23.58 7.13
CA ASP A 91 -20.37 25.00 7.36
C ASP A 91 -19.11 25.87 7.17
N ALA A 92 -17.98 25.24 6.81
CA ALA A 92 -16.73 25.91 6.53
C ALA A 92 -16.66 26.37 5.07
N THR A 93 -16.58 27.68 4.85
CA THR A 93 -16.47 28.29 3.52
C THR A 93 -15.18 29.10 3.37
N PRO A 94 -14.59 29.14 2.16
CA PRO A 94 -13.38 29.92 1.92
C PRO A 94 -13.70 31.42 2.01
N LEU A 95 -12.68 32.22 2.32
CA LEU A 95 -12.83 33.67 2.34
C LEU A 95 -13.27 34.21 0.97
N PRO A 96 -14.19 35.20 0.92
CA PRO A 96 -14.54 35.87 -0.31
C PRO A 96 -13.30 36.44 -1.03
N PRO A 97 -13.24 36.39 -2.37
CA PRO A 97 -12.08 36.87 -3.10
C PRO A 97 -11.84 38.36 -2.83
N ASN A 98 -10.58 38.71 -2.56
CA ASN A 98 -10.14 40.06 -2.19
C ASN A 98 -10.64 40.58 -0.82
N SER A 99 -11.00 39.67 0.09
CA SER A 99 -11.27 40.00 1.50
C SER A 99 -10.17 39.47 2.41
N LEU A 100 -9.95 40.14 3.55
CA LEU A 100 -8.89 39.82 4.53
C LEU A 100 -7.51 39.56 3.88
N LEU A 101 -7.05 40.51 3.06
CA LEU A 101 -5.76 40.41 2.39
C LEU A 101 -4.61 40.71 3.37
N PRO A 102 -3.55 39.89 3.42
CA PRO A 102 -2.48 40.05 4.39
C PRO A 102 -1.67 41.34 4.15
N VAL A 103 -1.31 42.01 5.24
CA VAL A 103 -0.50 43.24 5.25
C VAL A 103 0.81 42.96 6.00
N VAL A 104 1.92 43.09 5.29
CA VAL A 104 3.27 42.83 5.81
C VAL A 104 3.91 44.15 6.19
N ASN A 105 4.38 44.26 7.43
CA ASN A 105 5.06 45.46 7.89
C ASN A 105 6.54 45.41 7.51
N CYS A 106 6.93 46.14 6.48
CA CYS A 106 8.31 46.29 6.05
C CYS A 106 8.49 47.54 5.19
N LYS A 107 9.75 47.99 5.04
CA LYS A 107 10.08 49.06 4.11
C LYS A 107 9.91 48.57 2.68
N LEU A 108 9.40 49.44 1.81
CA LEU A 108 9.29 49.13 0.38
C LEU A 108 10.67 48.74 -0.18
N PRO A 109 10.82 47.58 -0.84
CA PRO A 109 12.09 47.16 -1.40
C PRO A 109 12.63 48.17 -2.43
N PRO A 110 13.97 48.28 -2.60
CA PRO A 110 14.55 49.10 -3.65
C PRO A 110 14.03 48.68 -5.02
N ILE A 111 13.64 49.65 -5.85
CA ILE A 111 13.04 49.39 -7.16
C ILE A 111 14.05 48.70 -8.09
N GLU A 112 15.36 48.84 -7.85
CA GLU A 112 16.44 48.20 -8.61
C GLU A 112 16.37 46.68 -8.56
N THR A 113 16.19 46.14 -7.35
CA THR A 113 16.29 44.70 -7.07
C THR A 113 14.93 44.06 -6.83
N GLY A 114 13.99 44.79 -6.23
CA GLY A 114 12.71 44.28 -5.73
C GLY A 114 12.86 43.25 -4.61
N ILE A 115 14.07 43.07 -4.07
CA ILE A 115 14.40 42.00 -3.12
C ILE A 115 13.89 42.39 -1.74
N LEU A 116 13.05 41.54 -1.17
CA LEU A 116 12.59 41.70 0.21
C LEU A 116 13.76 41.40 1.17
N SER A 117 13.84 42.12 2.29
CA SER A 117 14.86 41.86 3.32
C SER A 117 14.74 40.43 3.87
N GLU A 118 15.87 39.75 4.11
CA GLU A 118 15.93 38.36 4.60
C GLU A 118 15.16 38.10 5.91
N SER A 119 14.89 39.14 6.69
CA SER A 119 14.13 39.08 7.95
C SER A 119 12.61 39.00 7.79
N VAL A 120 12.08 39.20 6.58
CA VAL A 120 10.63 39.27 6.32
C VAL A 120 10.22 38.14 5.38
N LYS A 121 9.19 37.39 5.74
CA LYS A 121 8.66 36.29 4.93
C LYS A 121 7.36 36.72 4.25
N ALA A 122 7.33 36.73 2.92
CA ALA A 122 6.15 37.08 2.15
C ALA A 122 5.03 36.02 2.28
N PRO A 123 3.75 36.43 2.43
CA PRO A 123 2.59 35.54 2.40
C PRO A 123 2.40 34.85 1.04
N SER A 124 1.72 33.70 1.04
CA SER A 124 1.26 33.04 -0.19
C SER A 124 0.09 33.83 -0.80
N GLY A 125 0.26 34.31 -2.04
CA GLY A 125 -0.77 35.05 -2.78
C GLY A 125 -0.55 36.56 -2.82
N LEU A 126 -1.66 37.32 -2.95
CA LEU A 126 -1.65 38.78 -3.01
C LEU A 126 -1.55 39.36 -1.60
N PHE A 127 -0.64 40.32 -1.40
CA PHE A 127 -0.48 41.00 -0.12
C PHE A 127 -0.20 42.50 -0.33
N PHE A 128 -0.18 43.24 0.78
CA PHE A 128 0.20 44.66 0.82
C PHE A 128 1.40 44.85 1.74
N ILE A 129 2.20 45.88 1.46
CA ILE A 129 3.34 46.27 2.28
C ILE A 129 2.97 47.54 3.04
N LEU A 130 3.05 47.48 4.36
CA LEU A 130 2.85 48.61 5.25
C LEU A 130 4.22 49.14 5.69
N ASP A 131 4.52 50.37 5.32
CA ASP A 131 5.69 51.08 5.82
C ASP A 131 5.28 52.00 6.96
N ASN A 132 5.53 51.55 8.20
CA ASN A 132 5.22 52.30 9.41
C ASN A 132 6.05 53.59 9.55
N ASP A 133 7.24 53.67 8.95
CA ASP A 133 8.09 54.87 9.04
C ASP A 133 7.53 55.99 8.16
N GLU A 134 6.98 55.63 7.00
CA GLU A 134 6.38 56.58 6.05
C GLU A 134 4.85 56.73 6.17
N TYR A 135 4.20 55.95 7.04
CA TYR A 135 2.74 55.88 7.18
C TYR A 135 2.02 55.57 5.85
N LYS A 136 2.60 54.70 5.01
CA LYS A 136 2.05 54.36 3.70
C LYS A 136 1.79 52.87 3.55
N LEU A 137 0.71 52.55 2.85
CA LEU A 137 0.39 51.20 2.40
C LEU A 137 0.63 51.09 0.88
N TYR A 138 1.42 50.11 0.48
CA TYR A 138 1.81 49.83 -0.90
C TYR A 138 1.19 48.51 -1.37
N GLY A 139 0.53 48.51 -2.53
CA GLY A 139 0.04 47.28 -3.15
C GLY A 139 -1.01 47.49 -4.23
N PRO A 140 -1.56 46.41 -4.81
CA PRO A 140 -1.30 45.01 -4.47
C PRO A 140 0.06 44.52 -4.98
N VAL A 141 0.71 43.63 -4.21
CA VAL A 141 1.97 42.96 -4.59
C VAL A 141 1.87 41.45 -4.52
N GLN A 142 2.75 40.77 -5.25
CA GLN A 142 2.94 39.32 -5.18
C GLN A 142 4.44 38.99 -5.09
N ALA A 143 4.79 37.98 -4.32
CA ALA A 143 6.17 37.51 -4.19
C ALA A 143 6.42 36.31 -5.11
N SER A 144 7.63 36.25 -5.66
CA SER A 144 8.14 35.11 -6.42
C SER A 144 9.53 34.71 -5.89
N THR A 145 9.76 33.40 -5.78
CA THR A 145 11.04 32.83 -5.35
C THR A 145 11.67 32.14 -6.56
N ALA A 146 12.92 32.48 -6.89
CA ALA A 146 13.64 31.80 -7.95
C ALA A 146 14.07 30.39 -7.50
N PRO A 147 13.97 29.36 -8.36
CA PRO A 147 14.39 28.00 -7.98
C PRO A 147 15.90 27.96 -7.69
N GLY A 148 16.27 27.69 -6.43
CA GLY A 148 17.66 27.55 -5.98
C GLY A 148 18.20 28.68 -5.08
N GLU A 149 17.43 29.75 -4.83
CA GLU A 149 17.84 30.87 -3.96
C GLU A 149 16.81 31.13 -2.84
N SER A 150 17.27 31.54 -1.66
CA SER A 150 16.42 31.91 -0.51
C SER A 150 15.85 33.34 -0.60
N THR A 151 16.20 34.11 -1.65
CA THR A 151 15.81 35.51 -1.81
C THR A 151 14.43 35.64 -2.46
N GLN A 152 13.52 36.34 -1.80
CA GLN A 152 12.16 36.62 -2.29
C GLN A 152 12.15 37.94 -3.07
N VAL A 153 11.57 37.94 -4.26
CA VAL A 153 11.38 39.18 -5.04
C VAL A 153 9.90 39.55 -5.14
N VAL A 154 9.60 40.79 -4.77
CA VAL A 154 8.26 41.39 -4.84
C VAL A 154 8.03 42.03 -6.20
N GLU A 155 6.84 41.83 -6.75
CA GLU A 155 6.40 42.43 -8.00
C GLU A 155 5.00 43.02 -7.85
N ALA A 156 4.70 44.10 -8.58
CA ALA A 156 3.38 44.70 -8.59
C ALA A 156 2.36 43.75 -9.22
N ALA A 157 1.22 43.60 -8.57
CA ALA A 157 0.12 42.76 -9.02
C ALA A 157 -1.13 43.61 -9.25
N ALA A 158 -2.05 43.13 -10.09
CA ALA A 158 -3.30 43.82 -10.39
C ALA A 158 -4.49 42.93 -10.06
N THR A 159 -5.52 43.52 -9.43
CA THR A 159 -6.84 42.89 -9.28
C THR A 159 -7.87 43.67 -10.14
N PRO A 160 -9.04 43.09 -10.45
CA PRO A 160 -10.03 43.76 -11.31
C PRO A 160 -10.48 45.15 -10.84
N LYS A 161 -10.37 45.46 -9.54
CA LYS A 161 -10.69 46.77 -8.97
C LYS A 161 -9.48 47.59 -8.50
N LEU A 162 -8.34 46.96 -8.22
CA LEU A 162 -7.08 47.62 -7.90
C LEU A 162 -6.07 47.35 -9.03
N SER A 163 -6.32 47.97 -10.19
CA SER A 163 -5.41 47.93 -11.33
C SER A 163 -4.91 49.35 -11.60
N PHE A 164 -3.64 49.60 -11.26
CA PHE A 164 -3.03 50.92 -11.37
C PHE A 164 -2.16 51.08 -12.63
N GLY A 165 -2.27 50.14 -13.57
CA GLY A 165 -1.39 49.99 -14.73
C GLY A 165 -0.39 48.84 -14.53
N THR A 166 0.14 48.29 -15.63
CA THR A 166 1.13 47.22 -15.57
C THR A 166 2.40 47.72 -14.89
N ASP A 167 2.80 47.04 -13.81
CA ASP A 167 3.98 47.36 -12.99
C ASP A 167 3.87 48.63 -12.11
N TYR A 168 2.65 49.12 -11.85
CA TYR A 168 2.39 50.23 -10.92
C TYR A 168 1.75 49.75 -9.62
N LEU A 169 2.18 50.32 -8.50
CA LEU A 169 1.62 50.11 -7.17
C LEU A 169 0.68 51.25 -6.79
N GLY A 170 -0.41 50.91 -6.09
CA GLY A 170 -1.22 51.89 -5.38
C GLY A 170 -0.55 52.24 -4.05
N VAL A 171 -0.53 53.53 -3.73
CA VAL A 171 0.02 54.09 -2.50
C VAL A 171 -1.10 54.81 -1.76
N PHE A 172 -1.39 54.33 -0.55
CA PHE A 172 -2.46 54.82 0.32
C PHE A 172 -1.87 55.37 1.62
N ASP A 173 -2.40 56.48 2.13
CA ASP A 173 -2.00 57.04 3.43
C ASP A 173 -2.71 56.27 4.55
N THR A 174 -1.94 55.65 5.45
CA THR A 174 -2.50 54.82 6.53
C THR A 174 -3.44 55.56 7.48
N ARG A 175 -3.32 56.90 7.58
CA ARG A 175 -4.20 57.70 8.43
C ARG A 175 -5.61 57.80 7.88
N GLU A 176 -5.78 57.63 6.57
CA GLU A 176 -7.07 57.71 5.87
C GLU A 176 -7.76 56.35 5.69
N ILE A 177 -7.08 55.24 6.01
CA ILE A 177 -7.55 53.86 5.80
C ILE A 177 -7.53 53.01 7.08
N TYR A 178 -7.53 53.65 8.25
CA TYR A 178 -7.49 52.95 9.54
C TYR A 178 -8.71 52.03 9.75
N ASP A 179 -9.84 52.38 9.13
CA ASP A 179 -11.10 51.65 9.11
C ASP A 179 -11.05 50.38 8.25
N CYS A 180 -10.11 50.32 7.30
CA CYS A 180 -9.89 49.17 6.43
C CYS A 180 -8.86 48.17 6.97
N LEU A 181 -8.15 48.50 8.05
CA LEU A 181 -7.10 47.67 8.63
C LEU A 181 -7.56 47.01 9.93
N VAL A 182 -7.40 45.69 10.01
CA VAL A 182 -7.75 44.89 11.18
C VAL A 182 -6.52 44.13 11.67
N ASN A 183 -6.22 44.27 12.96
CA ASN A 183 -5.15 43.54 13.62
C ASN A 183 -5.72 42.29 14.30
N ILE A 184 -5.17 41.13 13.94
CA ILE A 184 -5.60 39.82 14.43
C ILE A 184 -4.41 39.14 15.08
N THR A 185 -4.61 38.49 16.22
CA THR A 185 -3.58 37.64 16.84
C THR A 185 -3.80 36.18 16.44
N ILE A 186 -2.92 35.62 15.61
CA ILE A 186 -2.93 34.21 15.20
C ILE A 186 -1.74 33.51 15.88
N ASN A 187 -1.98 32.45 16.65
CA ASN A 187 -0.91 31.70 17.35
C ASN A 187 0.07 32.56 18.17
N GLY A 188 -0.41 33.67 18.74
CA GLY A 188 0.41 34.61 19.54
C GLY A 188 1.20 35.64 18.73
N GLN A 189 1.13 35.60 17.40
CA GLN A 189 1.70 36.62 16.52
C GLN A 189 0.63 37.62 16.09
N ASN A 190 0.95 38.92 16.10
CA ASN A 190 0.06 39.97 15.61
C ASN A 190 0.23 40.11 14.10
N CYS A 191 -0.84 39.81 13.36
CA CYS A 191 -0.93 39.91 11.92
C CYS A 191 -1.94 41.00 11.55
N THR A 192 -1.60 41.84 10.57
CA THR A 192 -2.50 42.89 10.07
C THR A 192 -3.12 42.43 8.75
N PHE A 193 -4.41 42.62 8.59
CA PHE A 193 -5.17 42.28 7.40
C PHE A 193 -5.98 43.48 6.90
N LEU A 194 -6.15 43.57 5.60
CA LEU A 194 -7.04 44.51 4.92
C LEU A 194 -8.43 43.87 4.80
N THR A 195 -9.47 44.49 5.34
CA THR A 195 -10.84 43.97 5.36
C THR A 195 -11.36 43.62 3.96
N SER A 196 -11.20 44.54 3.02
CA SER A 196 -11.74 44.43 1.67
C SER A 196 -10.95 45.31 0.70
N ALA A 197 -10.50 44.72 -0.41
CA ALA A 197 -9.87 45.48 -1.49
C ALA A 197 -10.85 46.42 -2.20
N ASN A 198 -12.16 46.14 -2.13
CA ASN A 198 -13.20 46.99 -2.71
C ASN A 198 -13.37 48.29 -1.92
N ASP A 199 -13.25 48.20 -0.60
CA ASP A 199 -13.40 49.37 0.26
C ASP A 199 -12.18 50.27 0.09
N LEU A 200 -10.98 49.67 0.09
CA LEU A 200 -9.72 50.36 -0.17
C LEU A 200 -9.72 51.10 -1.53
N ALA A 201 -10.32 50.53 -2.58
CA ALA A 201 -10.40 51.16 -3.91
C ALA A 201 -11.15 52.50 -3.90
N ASN A 202 -12.05 52.73 -2.93
CA ASN A 202 -12.80 53.97 -2.80
C ASN A 202 -12.02 55.08 -2.07
N HIS A 203 -10.88 54.76 -1.43
CA HIS A 203 -10.03 55.74 -0.77
C HIS A 203 -9.10 56.45 -1.76
N ARG A 204 -8.64 57.64 -1.37
CA ARG A 204 -7.67 58.41 -2.14
C ARG A 204 -6.35 57.66 -2.22
N HIS A 205 -5.83 57.53 -3.43
CA HIS A 205 -4.57 56.84 -3.69
C HIS A 205 -3.72 57.58 -4.71
N THR A 206 -2.42 57.39 -4.62
CA THR A 206 -1.46 57.77 -5.65
C THR A 206 -0.87 56.50 -6.28
N THR A 207 -0.25 56.60 -7.44
CA THR A 207 0.38 55.46 -8.11
C THR A 207 1.88 55.64 -8.17
N GLN A 208 2.63 54.57 -7.93
CA GLN A 208 4.09 54.55 -7.96
C GLN A 208 4.58 53.46 -8.89
N ASP A 209 5.53 53.79 -9.78
CA ASP A 209 6.16 52.84 -10.68
C ASP A 209 7.07 51.87 -9.90
N PHE A 210 6.84 50.56 -10.05
CA PHE A 210 7.60 49.52 -9.40
C PHE A 210 8.09 48.45 -10.38
N LEU A 211 8.77 48.89 -11.45
CA LEU A 211 9.41 48.00 -12.42
C LEU A 211 10.89 47.75 -12.07
N ALA A 212 11.23 46.48 -11.84
CA ALA A 212 12.60 46.04 -11.56
C ALA A 212 13.55 46.19 -12.76
N ASP A 213 14.84 46.49 -12.51
CA ASP A 213 15.85 46.76 -13.55
C ASP A 213 15.97 45.60 -14.57
N ARG A 214 15.90 44.35 -14.10
CA ARG A 214 15.96 43.15 -14.94
C ARG A 214 14.83 43.04 -15.96
N LYS A 215 13.66 43.63 -15.66
CA LYS A 215 12.48 43.62 -16.54
C LYS A 215 12.37 44.89 -17.39
N LEU A 216 13.02 45.97 -16.98
CA LEU A 216 13.09 47.23 -17.72
C LEU A 216 13.59 47.03 -19.16
N ILE A 217 14.63 46.21 -19.35
CA ILE A 217 15.19 45.88 -20.67
C ILE A 217 14.17 45.12 -21.54
N LYS A 218 13.41 44.17 -20.95
CA LYS A 218 12.36 43.43 -21.66
C LYS A 218 11.19 44.33 -22.05
N HIS A 219 10.85 45.32 -21.23
CA HIS A 219 9.80 46.30 -21.51
C HIS A 219 10.14 47.15 -22.74
N PHE A 220 11.37 47.68 -22.81
CA PHE A 220 11.83 48.46 -23.97
C PHE A 220 12.05 47.60 -25.22
N ASN A 221 12.49 46.34 -25.10
CA ASN A 221 12.55 45.41 -26.23
C ASN A 221 11.16 45.11 -26.82
N LYS A 222 10.09 45.06 -26.00
CA LYS A 222 8.70 44.90 -26.48
C LYS A 222 8.19 46.12 -27.25
N LEU A 223 8.68 47.32 -26.94
CA LEU A 223 8.35 48.57 -27.64
C LEU A 223 9.08 48.72 -29.00
N GLN A 224 9.65 47.63 -29.53
CA GLN A 224 10.47 47.59 -30.76
C GLN A 224 11.77 48.41 -30.72
N VAL A 225 12.26 48.79 -29.54
CA VAL A 225 13.61 49.36 -29.39
C VAL A 225 14.60 48.20 -29.24
N GLY A 226 15.20 47.77 -30.35
CA GLY A 226 16.23 46.71 -30.37
C GLY A 226 15.67 45.29 -30.52
N LYS A 227 15.66 44.77 -31.75
CA LYS A 227 15.37 43.35 -32.01
C LYS A 227 16.54 42.46 -31.54
N ASN A 228 16.23 41.41 -30.79
CA ASN A 228 17.10 40.26 -30.45
C ASN A 228 18.30 40.52 -29.52
N THR A 229 18.08 41.03 -28.32
CA THR A 229 19.12 41.03 -27.25
C THR A 229 18.62 40.28 -26.02
N LYS A 230 19.13 39.06 -25.80
CA LYS A 230 18.86 38.27 -24.57
C LYS A 230 19.92 38.48 -23.50
N ASN A 231 21.15 38.89 -23.86
CA ASN A 231 22.26 39.21 -22.95
C ASN A 231 22.95 40.50 -23.44
N ILE A 232 23.54 41.29 -22.54
CA ILE A 232 24.18 42.57 -22.87
C ILE A 232 25.70 42.36 -23.01
N SER A 233 26.22 42.40 -24.25
CA SER A 233 27.64 42.67 -24.52
C SER A 233 27.89 44.17 -24.70
N LYS A 234 29.15 44.63 -24.57
CA LYS A 234 29.54 46.06 -24.72
C LYS A 234 29.09 46.66 -26.07
N LYS A 235 29.18 45.88 -27.18
CA LYS A 235 28.69 46.28 -28.51
C LYS A 235 27.15 46.36 -28.60
N GLU A 236 26.43 45.57 -27.82
CA GLU A 236 24.97 45.60 -27.77
C GLU A 236 24.46 46.75 -26.89
N ALA A 237 25.19 47.12 -25.83
CA ALA A 237 24.91 48.31 -25.02
C ALA A 237 25.04 49.62 -25.84
N GLU A 238 26.05 49.73 -26.71
CA GLU A 238 26.20 50.86 -27.65
C GLU A 238 25.07 50.93 -28.69
N ARG A 239 24.66 49.78 -29.24
CA ARG A 239 23.50 49.70 -30.14
C ARG A 239 22.19 50.08 -29.44
N LEU A 240 21.99 49.65 -28.19
CA LEU A 240 20.82 50.01 -27.39
C LEU A 240 20.81 51.52 -27.10
N SER A 241 21.95 52.10 -26.71
CA SER A 241 22.12 53.53 -26.49
C SER A 241 21.77 54.36 -27.73
N THR A 242 22.23 53.92 -28.90
CA THR A 242 21.93 54.58 -30.19
C THR A 242 20.45 54.48 -30.54
N SER A 243 19.83 53.32 -30.31
CA SER A 243 18.39 53.10 -30.55
C SER A 243 17.51 53.92 -29.59
N ILE A 244 17.96 54.10 -28.34
CA ILE A 244 17.28 54.96 -27.34
C ILE A 244 17.36 56.43 -27.74
N ALA A 245 18.52 56.91 -28.23
CA ALA A 245 18.66 58.28 -28.72
C ALA A 245 17.80 58.57 -29.97
N GLU A 246 17.61 57.56 -30.84
CA GLU A 246 16.73 57.64 -32.00
C GLU A 246 15.24 57.64 -31.58
N PHE A 247 14.88 56.83 -30.59
CA PHE A 247 13.54 56.80 -29.97
C PHE A 247 13.19 58.14 -29.29
N GLU A 248 14.14 58.79 -28.62
CA GLU A 248 13.94 60.15 -28.08
C GLU A 248 13.72 61.19 -29.17
N ARG A 249 14.44 61.08 -30.29
CA ARG A 249 14.27 61.97 -31.44
C ARG A 249 12.86 61.91 -32.02
N LEU A 250 12.27 60.71 -32.05
CA LEU A 250 10.89 60.47 -32.50
C LEU A 250 9.83 60.97 -31.49
N ARG A 251 10.12 60.96 -30.18
CA ARG A 251 9.14 61.28 -29.12
C ARG A 251 9.12 62.75 -28.65
N ARG A 252 10.07 63.59 -29.09
CA ARG A 252 10.14 65.04 -28.76
C ARG A 252 8.89 65.86 -29.11
N ALA A 253 7.91 65.31 -29.83
CA ALA A 253 6.62 65.94 -30.10
C ALA A 253 5.61 65.82 -28.93
N SER A 254 5.82 64.91 -27.97
CA SER A 254 4.97 64.73 -26.78
C SER A 254 5.81 64.98 -25.53
N ASN A 255 5.57 66.10 -24.86
CA ASN A 255 6.41 66.66 -23.80
C ASN A 255 6.27 65.90 -22.46
N THR A 256 6.64 64.62 -22.43
CA THR A 256 6.50 63.74 -21.26
C THR A 256 7.88 63.17 -20.89
N LYS A 257 8.43 63.60 -19.76
CA LYS A 257 9.65 63.02 -19.17
C LYS A 257 9.33 61.59 -18.73
N ASP A 258 10.02 60.61 -19.31
CA ASP A 258 9.83 59.19 -19.00
C ASP A 258 10.92 58.74 -18.02
N GLU A 259 10.58 58.65 -16.73
CA GLU A 259 11.53 58.30 -15.65
C GLU A 259 12.18 56.92 -15.85
N ARG A 260 11.45 55.98 -16.50
CA ARG A 260 11.96 54.65 -16.86
C ARG A 260 13.11 54.71 -17.87
N LEU A 261 13.09 55.69 -18.79
CA LEU A 261 14.11 55.86 -19.82
C LEU A 261 15.40 56.48 -19.26
N GLU A 262 15.29 57.44 -18.35
CA GLU A 262 16.45 58.02 -17.65
C GLU A 262 17.15 56.99 -16.75
N ARG A 263 16.38 56.10 -16.11
CA ARG A 263 16.95 54.99 -15.32
C ARG A 263 17.71 53.99 -16.19
N LEU A 264 17.18 53.64 -17.37
CA LEU A 264 17.88 52.78 -18.35
C LEU A 264 19.17 53.44 -18.85
N LYS A 265 19.16 54.75 -19.13
CA LYS A 265 20.37 55.52 -19.47
C LYS A 265 21.38 55.52 -18.33
N GLY A 266 20.94 55.65 -17.08
CA GLY A 266 21.81 55.58 -15.90
C GLY A 266 22.53 54.24 -15.76
N MET A 267 21.82 53.12 -16.02
CA MET A 267 22.42 51.79 -16.06
C MET A 267 23.42 51.64 -17.22
N LEU A 268 23.05 52.07 -18.44
CA LEU A 268 23.91 52.03 -19.61
C LEU A 268 25.14 52.92 -19.44
N ASN A 269 24.99 54.12 -18.85
CA ASN A 269 26.10 55.01 -18.55
C ASN A 269 27.04 54.41 -17.53
N ARG A 270 26.58 53.78 -16.44
CA ARG A 270 27.48 53.05 -15.52
C ARG A 270 28.24 51.93 -16.24
N TYR A 271 27.60 51.27 -17.21
CA TYR A 271 28.21 50.22 -18.02
C TYR A 271 29.18 50.74 -19.11
N LEU A 272 29.03 52.00 -19.53
CA LEU A 272 29.82 52.66 -20.58
C LEU A 272 30.88 53.64 -20.03
N SER A 273 30.71 54.15 -18.81
CA SER A 273 31.55 55.18 -18.16
C SER A 273 32.77 54.62 -17.43
N GLU A 274 32.94 53.29 -17.36
CA GLU A 274 34.26 52.69 -17.14
C GLU A 274 35.08 52.84 -18.43
N SER A 275 35.34 54.10 -18.76
CA SER A 275 36.07 54.54 -19.94
C SER A 275 37.55 54.55 -19.61
N ASP A 276 38.33 53.69 -20.26
CA ASP A 276 39.78 53.84 -20.30
C ASP A 276 40.22 54.14 -21.74
N VAL A 277 40.00 55.39 -22.14
CA VAL A 277 40.47 55.92 -23.44
C VAL A 277 41.93 56.38 -23.35
N GLY A 278 42.51 56.45 -22.14
CA GLY A 278 43.96 56.61 -21.95
C GLY A 278 44.74 55.31 -22.07
N TYR A 279 44.11 54.17 -21.72
CA TYR A 279 44.77 52.87 -21.69
C TYR A 279 45.20 52.38 -23.06
N GLN A 280 44.42 52.59 -24.12
CA GLN A 280 44.78 52.01 -25.43
C GLN A 280 46.06 52.62 -26.03
N ILE A 281 46.27 53.93 -25.88
CA ILE A 281 47.45 54.63 -26.42
C ILE A 281 48.70 54.35 -25.57
N VAL A 282 48.52 54.18 -24.26
CA VAL A 282 49.58 53.89 -23.29
C VAL A 282 49.94 52.40 -23.31
N LYS A 283 48.97 51.51 -23.55
CA LYS A 283 49.14 50.07 -23.73
C LYS A 283 49.91 49.79 -25.02
N ASP A 284 49.59 50.45 -26.13
CA ASP A 284 50.36 50.31 -27.37
C ASP A 284 51.83 50.76 -27.20
N TYR A 285 52.11 51.73 -26.32
CA TYR A 285 53.49 52.13 -25.97
C TYR A 285 54.16 51.15 -25.00
N PHE A 286 53.46 50.67 -23.97
CA PHE A 286 53.99 49.74 -22.97
C PHE A 286 54.08 48.27 -23.43
N GLU A 287 53.33 47.89 -24.45
CA GLU A 287 53.46 46.59 -25.14
C GLU A 287 54.63 46.59 -26.13
N SER A 288 55.20 47.76 -26.46
CA SER A 288 56.47 47.85 -27.18
C SER A 288 57.64 47.44 -26.29
N THR A 289 58.68 46.85 -26.88
CA THR A 289 59.90 46.42 -26.14
C THR A 289 60.65 47.57 -25.46
N ALA A 290 60.44 48.81 -25.92
CA ALA A 290 61.02 50.02 -25.32
C ALA A 290 60.19 50.53 -24.12
N GLY A 291 58.86 50.50 -24.21
CA GLY A 291 57.97 50.95 -23.13
C GLY A 291 57.92 49.99 -21.93
N ALA A 292 57.94 48.67 -22.17
CA ALA A 292 58.04 47.68 -21.10
C ALA A 292 59.30 47.88 -20.25
N ARG A 293 60.44 48.14 -20.90
CA ARG A 293 61.73 48.41 -20.22
C ARG A 293 61.71 49.69 -19.40
N PHE A 294 61.12 50.76 -19.91
CA PHE A 294 60.96 52.02 -19.19
C PHE A 294 60.06 51.87 -17.95
N LEU A 295 58.96 51.13 -18.06
CA LEU A 295 58.03 50.87 -16.95
C LEU A 295 58.70 50.10 -15.81
N THR A 296 59.43 49.03 -16.13
CA THR A 296 60.12 48.22 -15.12
C THR A 296 61.15 49.06 -14.37
N GLN A 297 61.94 49.85 -15.10
CA GLN A 297 62.98 50.69 -14.52
C GLN A 297 62.42 51.87 -13.68
N TYR A 298 61.30 52.44 -14.10
CA TYR A 298 60.68 53.58 -13.42
C TYR A 298 59.88 53.16 -12.17
N VAL A 299 59.24 51.99 -12.21
CA VAL A 299 58.50 51.41 -11.06
C VAL A 299 59.48 50.93 -9.99
N GLU A 300 60.60 50.30 -10.37
CA GLU A 300 61.64 49.90 -9.41
C GLU A 300 62.32 51.11 -8.76
N ALA A 301 62.49 52.23 -9.48
CA ALA A 301 63.16 53.42 -8.96
C ALA A 301 62.27 54.32 -8.08
N ASN A 302 60.94 54.29 -8.22
CA ASN A 302 60.01 55.21 -7.54
C ASN A 302 58.92 54.51 -6.70
N GLN A 303 59.15 53.26 -6.32
CA GLN A 303 58.17 52.39 -5.67
C GLN A 303 57.67 52.92 -4.31
N GLU A 304 58.54 53.50 -3.49
CA GLU A 304 58.17 54.05 -2.17
C GLU A 304 57.34 55.34 -2.26
N THR A 305 57.63 56.20 -3.24
CA THR A 305 57.01 57.54 -3.34
C THR A 305 55.66 57.52 -4.04
N LEU A 306 55.46 56.65 -5.04
CA LEU A 306 54.21 56.55 -5.80
C LEU A 306 53.11 55.78 -5.05
N LEU A 307 53.49 54.74 -4.31
CA LEU A 307 52.53 53.84 -3.66
C LEU A 307 52.38 54.11 -2.15
N GLY A 308 53.35 54.76 -1.49
CA GLY A 308 53.33 54.97 -0.04
C GLY A 308 52.08 55.70 0.45
N ALA A 309 51.67 56.79 -0.22
CA ALA A 309 50.50 57.58 0.19
C ALA A 309 49.16 56.83 -0.04
N HIS A 310 49.06 56.06 -1.13
CA HIS A 310 47.85 55.29 -1.43
C HIS A 310 47.74 54.03 -0.57
N ILE A 311 48.86 53.33 -0.36
CA ILE A 311 48.94 52.21 0.57
C ILE A 311 48.58 52.67 1.98
N GLN A 312 49.05 53.83 2.45
CA GLN A 312 48.71 54.34 3.77
C GLN A 312 47.21 54.67 3.91
N LYS A 313 46.59 55.25 2.88
CA LYS A 313 45.12 55.47 2.86
C LYS A 313 44.34 54.16 2.90
N ILE A 314 44.72 53.20 2.07
CA ILE A 314 44.09 51.88 2.03
C ILE A 314 44.24 51.18 3.38
N LYS A 315 45.43 51.27 4.00
CA LYS A 315 45.70 50.67 5.31
C LYS A 315 44.83 51.29 6.40
N ASN A 316 44.70 52.61 6.43
CA ASN A 316 43.82 53.31 7.37
C ASN A 316 42.33 52.97 7.17
N ASP A 317 41.87 52.85 5.91
CA ASP A 317 40.49 52.46 5.60
C ASP A 317 40.22 50.99 5.96
N VAL A 318 41.22 50.12 5.78
CA VAL A 318 41.15 48.71 6.20
C VAL A 318 41.10 48.61 7.73
N ASP A 319 41.96 49.32 8.47
CA ASP A 319 41.97 49.34 9.94
C ASP A 319 40.64 49.87 10.51
N ARG A 320 40.05 50.88 9.86
CA ARG A 320 38.74 51.41 10.23
C ARG A 320 37.63 50.38 9.99
N ARG A 321 37.63 49.71 8.83
CA ARG A 321 36.63 48.67 8.55
C ARG A 321 36.81 47.45 9.46
N GLU A 322 38.04 47.08 9.77
CA GLU A 322 38.34 45.98 10.68
C GLU A 322 37.83 46.28 12.10
N THR A 323 37.99 47.50 12.59
CA THR A 323 37.46 47.91 13.90
C THR A 323 35.93 47.98 13.93
N GLU A 324 35.29 48.51 12.87
CA GLU A 324 33.84 48.52 12.72
C GLU A 324 33.26 47.08 12.64
N LEU A 325 33.93 46.17 11.92
CA LEU A 325 33.54 44.77 11.83
C LEU A 325 33.73 44.03 13.16
N LYS A 326 34.83 44.27 13.88
CA LYS A 326 35.05 43.68 15.22
C LYS A 326 33.99 44.12 16.22
N GLN A 327 33.57 45.39 16.18
CA GLN A 327 32.48 45.87 17.04
C GLN A 327 31.15 45.20 16.69
N LYS A 328 30.82 45.06 15.39
CA LYS A 328 29.62 44.36 14.95
C LYS A 328 29.64 42.88 15.36
N LEU A 329 30.78 42.20 15.19
CA LEU A 329 30.96 40.82 15.64
C LEU A 329 30.73 40.69 17.13
N TYR A 330 31.32 41.56 17.95
CA TYR A 330 31.10 41.56 19.40
C TYR A 330 29.63 41.76 19.78
N THR A 331 28.92 42.67 19.11
CA THR A 331 27.48 42.87 19.37
C THR A 331 26.63 41.67 18.95
N ILE A 332 26.98 41.01 17.85
CA ILE A 332 26.27 39.82 17.36
C ILE A 332 26.55 38.64 18.28
N GLU A 333 27.80 38.42 18.71
CA GLU A 333 28.16 37.38 19.67
C GLU A 333 27.44 37.57 21.01
N ALA A 334 27.32 38.82 21.49
CA ALA A 334 26.53 39.11 22.69
C ALA A 334 25.04 38.77 22.51
N GLN A 335 24.46 39.05 21.34
CA GLN A 335 23.07 38.69 21.02
C GLN A 335 22.87 37.18 20.85
N ILE A 336 23.85 36.47 20.31
CA ILE A 336 23.81 35.01 20.18
C ILE A 336 23.84 34.37 21.57
N ASN A 337 24.71 34.83 22.46
CA ASN A 337 24.79 34.32 23.83
C ASN A 337 23.49 34.55 24.61
N THR A 338 22.89 35.75 24.52
CA THR A 338 21.59 36.00 25.20
C THR A 338 20.47 35.15 24.63
N LYS A 339 20.45 34.93 23.31
CA LYS A 339 19.46 34.03 22.68
C LYS A 339 19.69 32.57 23.03
N GLN A 340 20.94 32.13 23.17
CA GLN A 340 21.26 30.78 23.65
C GLN A 340 20.82 30.57 25.10
N ASP A 341 21.01 31.56 25.97
CA ASP A 341 20.55 31.49 27.37
C ASP A 341 19.02 31.44 27.45
N GLU A 342 18.31 32.26 26.65
CA GLU A 342 16.85 32.22 26.55
C GLU A 342 16.36 30.86 26.05
N LEU A 343 17.02 30.30 25.02
CA LEU A 343 16.66 29.00 24.43
C LEU A 343 16.88 27.87 25.43
N THR A 344 17.98 27.91 26.19
CA THR A 344 18.26 26.94 27.26
C THR A 344 17.22 27.03 28.39
N SER A 345 16.79 28.24 28.75
CA SER A 345 15.73 28.45 29.76
C SER A 345 14.37 27.92 29.29
N VAL A 346 13.99 28.19 28.03
CA VAL A 346 12.74 27.70 27.46
C VAL A 346 12.78 26.18 27.32
N HIS A 347 13.89 25.62 26.85
CA HIS A 347 14.06 24.18 26.75
C HIS A 347 13.92 23.48 28.12
N GLY A 348 14.53 24.03 29.18
CA GLY A 348 14.37 23.52 30.53
C GLY A 348 12.92 23.55 31.05
N LYS A 349 12.13 24.57 30.68
CA LYS A 349 10.69 24.64 31.03
C LYS A 349 9.87 23.61 30.26
N VAL A 350 10.19 23.40 28.97
CA VAL A 350 9.50 22.42 28.12
C VAL A 350 9.80 21.00 28.59
N GLU A 351 11.05 20.66 28.89
CA GLU A 351 11.41 19.33 29.41
C GLU A 351 10.74 19.05 30.75
N LYS A 352 10.65 20.05 31.65
CA LYS A 352 9.93 19.88 32.92
C LYS A 352 8.43 19.65 32.70
N ALA A 353 7.80 20.43 31.83
CA ALA A 353 6.38 20.26 31.51
C ALA A 353 6.10 18.92 30.81
N LYS A 354 7.02 18.45 29.97
CA LYS A 354 6.97 17.15 29.31
C LYS A 354 7.06 16.00 30.32
N ALA A 355 8.01 16.07 31.25
CA ALA A 355 8.14 15.08 32.32
C ALA A 355 6.87 15.02 33.21
N GLU A 356 6.29 16.17 33.56
CA GLU A 356 5.04 16.24 34.33
C GLU A 356 3.84 15.69 33.54
N ALA A 357 3.79 15.88 32.22
CA ALA A 357 2.75 15.32 31.36
C ALA A 357 2.92 13.81 31.17
N GLU A 358 4.14 13.32 30.96
CA GLU A 358 4.46 11.89 30.85
C GLU A 358 4.09 11.14 32.14
N GLN A 359 4.36 11.73 33.30
CA GLN A 359 4.00 11.14 34.59
C GLN A 359 2.47 11.05 34.77
N LYS A 360 1.72 12.10 34.44
CA LYS A 360 0.24 12.07 34.49
C LYS A 360 -0.36 11.06 33.51
N ILE A 361 0.24 10.89 32.34
CA ILE A 361 -0.21 9.88 31.36
C ILE A 361 0.07 8.48 31.89
N ALA A 362 1.21 8.26 32.56
CA ALA A 362 1.54 6.99 33.18
C ALA A 362 0.56 6.64 34.31
N ASP A 363 0.20 7.61 35.16
CA ASP A 363 -0.74 7.40 36.27
C ASP A 363 -2.15 7.06 35.74
N VAL A 364 -2.66 7.78 34.75
CA VAL A 364 -3.98 7.50 34.14
C VAL A 364 -4.00 6.16 33.42
N LYS A 365 -2.90 5.75 32.79
CA LYS A 365 -2.78 4.42 32.17
C LYS A 365 -2.79 3.32 33.23
N ALA A 366 -2.08 3.50 34.34
CA ALA A 366 -2.06 2.53 35.43
C ALA A 366 -3.45 2.34 36.05
N GLU A 367 -4.19 3.43 36.30
CA GLU A 367 -5.57 3.36 36.79
C GLU A 367 -6.52 2.67 35.79
N ALA A 368 -6.37 2.94 34.49
CA ALA A 368 -7.17 2.29 33.45
C ALA A 368 -6.85 0.79 33.33
N ASP A 369 -5.57 0.42 33.40
CA ASP A 369 -5.13 -0.98 33.35
C ASP A 369 -5.62 -1.78 34.56
N GLU A 370 -5.64 -1.17 35.75
CA GLU A 370 -6.18 -1.78 36.97
C GLU A 370 -7.69 -2.02 36.86
N GLN A 371 -8.46 -1.05 36.37
CA GLN A 371 -9.90 -1.21 36.13
C GLN A 371 -10.21 -2.27 35.08
N ILE A 372 -9.42 -2.34 34.01
CA ILE A 372 -9.56 -3.37 32.97
C ILE A 372 -9.28 -4.75 33.57
N GLN A 373 -8.24 -4.90 34.39
CA GLN A 373 -7.93 -6.18 35.04
C GLN A 373 -9.02 -6.62 36.02
N GLU A 374 -9.62 -5.71 36.79
CA GLU A 374 -10.75 -6.04 37.66
C GLU A 374 -11.98 -6.50 36.86
N LEU A 375 -12.33 -5.79 35.79
CA LEU A 375 -13.42 -6.18 34.89
C LEU A 375 -13.17 -7.53 34.21
N MET A 376 -11.94 -7.78 33.75
CA MET A 376 -11.57 -9.07 33.15
C MET A 376 -11.69 -10.20 34.16
N ARG A 377 -11.17 -10.05 35.38
CA ARG A 377 -11.29 -11.07 36.43
C ARG A 377 -12.75 -11.36 36.80
N ALA A 378 -13.58 -10.32 36.91
CA ALA A 378 -15.01 -10.50 37.18
C ALA A 378 -15.70 -11.26 36.04
N ARG A 379 -15.34 -10.96 34.78
CA ARG A 379 -15.89 -11.66 33.61
C ARG A 379 -15.42 -13.11 33.52
N GLU A 380 -14.15 -13.38 33.81
CA GLU A 380 -13.59 -14.74 33.87
C GLU A 380 -14.31 -15.58 34.93
N GLN A 381 -14.58 -15.01 36.11
CA GLN A 381 -15.34 -15.72 37.16
C GLN A 381 -16.76 -16.08 36.71
N GLN A 382 -17.47 -15.14 36.05
CA GLN A 382 -18.80 -15.41 35.51
C GLN A 382 -18.78 -16.52 34.44
N LEU A 383 -17.83 -16.46 33.51
CA LEU A 383 -17.70 -17.47 32.47
C LEU A 383 -17.35 -18.84 33.05
N GLN A 384 -16.49 -18.89 34.07
CA GLN A 384 -16.15 -20.14 34.74
C GLN A 384 -17.36 -20.76 35.45
N GLU A 385 -18.22 -19.94 36.03
CA GLU A 385 -19.46 -20.39 36.67
C GLU A 385 -20.47 -20.91 35.63
N GLU A 386 -20.62 -20.24 34.48
CA GLU A 386 -21.44 -20.71 33.36
C GLU A 386 -20.92 -22.03 32.77
N ILE A 387 -19.60 -22.16 32.59
CA ILE A 387 -18.97 -23.39 32.09
C ILE A 387 -19.25 -24.54 33.05
N ASN A 388 -19.01 -24.35 34.36
CA ASN A 388 -19.23 -25.38 35.36
C ASN A 388 -20.70 -25.82 35.44
N ASN A 389 -21.63 -24.89 35.25
CA ASN A 389 -23.07 -25.22 35.16
C ASN A 389 -23.40 -26.03 33.90
N LYS A 390 -22.80 -25.69 32.75
CA LYS A 390 -22.98 -26.45 31.50
C LYS A 390 -22.33 -27.84 31.58
N GLU A 391 -21.16 -27.97 32.20
CA GLU A 391 -20.49 -29.26 32.40
C GLU A 391 -21.34 -30.20 33.26
N LYS A 392 -21.91 -29.71 34.36
CA LYS A 392 -22.85 -30.50 35.19
C LYS A 392 -24.08 -30.95 34.41
N ALA A 393 -24.64 -30.07 33.57
CA ALA A 393 -25.78 -30.43 32.73
C ALA A 393 -25.42 -31.47 31.66
N LEU A 394 -24.22 -31.37 31.08
CA LEU A 394 -23.69 -32.35 30.13
C LEU A 394 -23.47 -33.71 30.80
N GLU A 395 -22.90 -33.72 32.00
CA GLU A 395 -22.65 -34.93 32.78
C GLU A 395 -23.97 -35.66 33.10
N GLN A 396 -25.00 -34.93 33.53
CA GLN A 396 -26.35 -35.50 33.70
C GLN A 396 -26.91 -36.10 32.41
N LYS A 397 -26.78 -35.40 31.27
CA LYS A 397 -27.25 -35.92 29.97
C LYS A 397 -26.46 -37.14 29.50
N THR A 398 -25.18 -37.22 29.84
CA THR A 398 -24.33 -38.36 29.50
C THR A 398 -24.74 -39.59 30.31
N ILE A 399 -25.03 -39.43 31.61
CA ILE A 399 -25.57 -40.49 32.46
C ILE A 399 -26.92 -40.99 31.92
N GLU A 400 -27.83 -40.09 31.55
CA GLU A 400 -29.13 -40.47 30.94
C GLU A 400 -28.94 -41.26 29.63
N LEU A 401 -27.96 -40.88 28.79
CA LEU A 401 -27.63 -41.58 27.55
C LEU A 401 -27.01 -42.96 27.81
N GLU A 402 -26.11 -43.08 28.78
CA GLU A 402 -25.52 -44.36 29.18
C GLU A 402 -26.59 -45.34 29.68
N GLU A 403 -27.55 -44.87 30.48
CA GLU A 403 -28.67 -45.68 30.92
C GLU A 403 -29.52 -46.17 29.74
N ILE A 404 -29.82 -45.31 28.76
CA ILE A 404 -30.57 -45.68 27.56
C ILE A 404 -29.78 -46.70 26.71
N CYS A 405 -28.49 -46.47 26.50
CA CYS A 405 -27.60 -47.38 25.76
C CYS A 405 -27.50 -48.75 26.44
N SER A 406 -27.43 -48.80 27.77
CA SER A 406 -27.42 -50.05 28.52
C SER A 406 -28.70 -50.85 28.30
N ARG A 407 -29.86 -50.17 28.29
CA ARG A 407 -31.17 -50.79 28.02
C ARG A 407 -31.27 -51.30 26.58
N LEU A 408 -30.75 -50.55 25.61
CA LEU A 408 -30.68 -50.97 24.21
C LEU A 408 -29.76 -52.18 24.01
N ASN A 409 -28.61 -52.22 24.69
CA ASN A 409 -27.72 -53.37 24.65
C ASN A 409 -28.37 -54.62 25.25
N ILE A 410 -29.10 -54.49 26.35
CA ILE A 410 -29.86 -55.62 26.91
C ILE A 410 -30.92 -56.10 25.91
N ALA A 411 -31.66 -55.18 25.27
CA ALA A 411 -32.65 -55.54 24.26
C ALA A 411 -32.02 -56.25 23.05
N ASN A 412 -30.90 -55.73 22.52
CA ASN A 412 -30.16 -56.35 21.43
C ASN A 412 -29.59 -57.72 21.82
N ASN A 413 -29.12 -57.89 23.05
CA ASN A 413 -28.64 -59.17 23.56
C ASN A 413 -29.77 -60.18 23.68
N ILE A 414 -30.95 -59.76 24.13
CA ILE A 414 -32.15 -60.62 24.17
C ILE A 414 -32.51 -61.06 22.75
N GLU A 415 -32.57 -60.14 21.78
CA GLU A 415 -32.87 -60.48 20.39
C GLU A 415 -31.81 -61.42 19.78
N ALA A 416 -30.52 -61.18 20.08
CA ALA A 416 -29.44 -62.05 19.65
C ALA A 416 -29.52 -63.44 20.30
N MET A 417 -29.89 -63.53 21.59
CA MET A 417 -30.11 -64.79 22.30
C MET A 417 -31.32 -65.55 21.74
N GLU A 418 -32.42 -64.86 21.41
CA GLU A 418 -33.58 -65.48 20.77
C GLU A 418 -33.24 -66.03 19.39
N ARG A 419 -32.50 -65.26 18.57
CA ARG A 419 -32.00 -65.73 17.26
C ARG A 419 -31.04 -66.92 17.43
N ALA A 420 -30.17 -66.88 18.43
CA ALA A 420 -29.25 -67.97 18.73
C ALA A 420 -30.00 -69.21 19.22
N ASP A 421 -31.04 -69.06 20.05
CA ASP A 421 -31.87 -70.18 20.51
C ASP A 421 -32.61 -70.84 19.35
N ILE A 422 -33.23 -70.04 18.45
CA ILE A 422 -33.83 -70.55 17.22
C ILE A 422 -32.79 -71.30 16.38
N PHE A 423 -31.60 -70.71 16.20
CA PHE A 423 -30.50 -71.34 15.47
C PHE A 423 -30.07 -72.65 16.13
N TYR A 424 -29.86 -72.69 17.44
CA TYR A 424 -29.46 -73.89 18.18
C TYR A 424 -30.55 -74.96 18.19
N GLN A 425 -31.83 -74.59 18.25
CA GLN A 425 -32.94 -75.54 18.12
C GLN A 425 -32.94 -76.17 16.71
N GLU A 426 -32.77 -75.37 15.67
CA GLU A 426 -32.68 -75.88 14.30
C GLU A 426 -31.43 -76.72 14.09
N ASN A 427 -30.29 -76.30 14.65
CA ASN A 427 -29.03 -77.02 14.55
C ASN A 427 -29.02 -78.30 15.38
N ASN A 428 -29.65 -78.33 16.56
CA ASN A 428 -29.85 -79.55 17.35
C ASN A 428 -30.74 -80.53 16.59
N LYS A 429 -31.80 -80.04 15.92
CA LYS A 429 -32.64 -80.89 15.06
C LYS A 429 -31.84 -81.45 13.89
N ARG A 430 -30.99 -80.64 13.26
CA ARG A 430 -30.06 -81.08 12.21
C ARG A 430 -28.98 -82.03 12.73
N LEU A 431 -28.46 -81.80 13.94
CA LEU A 431 -27.47 -82.65 14.61
C LEU A 431 -28.08 -83.96 15.09
N GLU A 432 -29.36 -84.00 15.48
CA GLU A 432 -30.07 -85.25 15.76
C GLU A 432 -30.25 -86.07 14.48
N VAL A 433 -30.61 -85.41 13.37
CA VAL A 433 -30.69 -86.03 12.05
C VAL A 433 -29.31 -86.49 11.58
N ALA A 434 -28.28 -85.68 11.78
CA ALA A 434 -26.89 -85.99 11.43
C ALA A 434 -26.30 -87.04 12.38
N ALA A 435 -26.64 -87.08 13.66
CA ALA A 435 -26.22 -88.10 14.61
C ALA A 435 -26.87 -89.43 14.28
N LYS A 436 -28.15 -89.44 13.85
CA LYS A 436 -28.77 -90.61 13.20
C LYS A 436 -27.98 -91.03 11.97
N ALA A 437 -27.65 -90.09 11.08
CA ALA A 437 -26.85 -90.37 9.88
C ALA A 437 -25.41 -90.82 10.19
N TYR A 438 -24.78 -90.31 11.26
CA TYR A 438 -23.45 -90.67 11.74
C TYR A 438 -23.47 -92.00 12.48
N GLN A 439 -24.56 -92.34 13.17
CA GLN A 439 -24.78 -93.67 13.74
C GLN A 439 -24.97 -94.71 12.62
N ASP A 440 -25.58 -94.31 11.50
CA ASP A 440 -25.65 -95.09 10.26
C ASP A 440 -24.30 -95.09 9.49
N GLN A 441 -23.49 -94.03 9.56
CA GLN A 441 -22.19 -93.90 8.89
C GLN A 441 -20.99 -94.41 9.70
N LEU A 442 -21.12 -94.62 11.01
CA LEU A 442 -20.13 -95.29 11.88
C LEU A 442 -19.96 -96.78 11.53
N GLN A 443 -20.74 -97.29 10.58
CA GLN A 443 -20.50 -98.59 9.93
C GLN A 443 -19.50 -98.55 8.76
N ASN A 444 -19.01 -97.39 8.32
CA ASN A 444 -18.08 -97.31 7.20
C ASN A 444 -16.87 -96.41 7.50
N THR A 445 -15.72 -97.07 7.61
CA THR A 445 -14.45 -96.50 8.07
C THR A 445 -13.56 -96.18 6.87
N ASP A 446 -13.66 -94.99 6.28
CA ASP A 446 -12.66 -94.57 5.26
C ASP A 446 -12.40 -93.05 5.10
N GLU A 447 -13.00 -92.16 5.90
CA GLU A 447 -12.79 -90.69 5.74
C GLU A 447 -11.88 -90.05 6.81
N LEU A 448 -10.89 -90.80 7.30
CA LEU A 448 -9.87 -90.31 8.25
C LEU A 448 -8.82 -89.39 7.59
N SER A 449 -8.77 -89.37 6.25
CA SER A 449 -7.82 -88.62 5.44
C SER A 449 -8.11 -87.11 5.33
N LYS A 450 -9.36 -86.67 5.57
CA LYS A 450 -9.76 -85.26 5.49
C LYS A 450 -9.37 -84.41 6.72
N ARG A 451 -9.04 -85.04 7.85
CA ARG A 451 -8.68 -84.30 9.09
C ARG A 451 -7.22 -83.86 9.15
N ILE A 452 -6.39 -84.28 8.19
CA ILE A 452 -4.96 -83.88 8.11
C ILE A 452 -4.81 -82.46 7.53
N SER A 453 -5.78 -81.96 6.76
CA SER A 453 -5.73 -80.60 6.19
C SER A 453 -5.96 -79.48 7.23
N GLU A 454 -6.68 -79.74 8.32
CA GLU A 454 -6.91 -78.77 9.40
C GLU A 454 -5.66 -78.51 10.25
N TYR A 455 -4.78 -79.51 10.36
CA TYR A 455 -3.51 -79.40 11.10
C TYR A 455 -2.47 -78.49 10.41
N HIS A 456 -2.59 -78.28 9.10
CA HIS A 456 -1.70 -77.40 8.34
C HIS A 456 -1.96 -75.90 8.57
N VAL A 457 -3.16 -75.54 9.03
CA VAL A 457 -3.54 -74.13 9.28
C VAL A 457 -2.97 -73.66 10.63
N ILE A 458 -2.96 -74.53 11.64
CA ILE A 458 -2.47 -74.24 12.99
C ILE A 458 -0.94 -74.07 13.03
N GLY A 459 -0.21 -74.84 12.21
CA GLY A 459 1.26 -74.74 12.11
C GLY A 459 1.78 -73.42 11.53
N ARG A 460 0.95 -72.64 10.84
CA ARG A 460 1.34 -71.35 10.24
C ARG A 460 1.27 -70.19 11.23
N VAL A 461 0.40 -70.27 12.24
CA VAL A 461 0.21 -69.25 13.29
C VAL A 461 1.32 -69.31 14.35
N LEU A 462 1.85 -70.51 14.63
CA LEU A 462 2.85 -70.73 15.68
C LEU A 462 4.30 -70.36 15.29
N LYS A 463 4.59 -70.10 14.01
CA LYS A 463 5.95 -69.76 13.52
C LYS A 463 6.24 -68.25 13.44
N GLY A 464 5.45 -67.40 14.08
CA GLY A 464 5.72 -65.96 14.11
C GLY A 464 5.65 -65.28 12.73
N GLY A 465 4.84 -65.82 11.81
CA GLY A 465 4.49 -65.10 10.60
C GLY A 465 3.68 -63.86 10.99
N ASN A 466 4.14 -62.67 10.59
CA ASN A 466 3.42 -61.41 10.80
C ASN A 466 1.96 -61.55 10.30
N VAL A 467 0.99 -61.49 11.23
CA VAL A 467 -0.46 -61.40 10.94
C VAL A 467 -0.92 -59.93 10.94
N THR A 468 0.00 -58.97 10.96
CA THR A 468 -0.30 -57.61 10.49
C THR A 468 0.24 -57.49 9.08
N GLN A 469 -0.55 -57.97 8.11
CA GLN A 469 -0.54 -57.32 6.81
C GLN A 469 -0.94 -55.87 7.09
N GLU A 470 0.00 -54.94 6.98
CA GLU A 470 -0.36 -53.52 6.93
C GLU A 470 -1.41 -53.35 5.83
N SER A 471 -2.58 -52.83 6.20
CA SER A 471 -3.74 -52.67 5.33
C SER A 471 -3.34 -51.85 4.11
N GLN A 472 -3.24 -52.50 2.95
CA GLN A 472 -3.11 -51.80 1.68
C GLN A 472 -4.44 -51.10 1.40
N ILE A 473 -4.40 -49.82 1.07
CA ILE A 473 -5.62 -49.10 0.67
C ILE A 473 -5.89 -49.45 -0.79
N GLU A 474 -6.99 -50.15 -1.04
CA GLU A 474 -7.44 -50.45 -2.40
C GLU A 474 -8.23 -49.27 -2.96
N TYR A 475 -7.82 -48.78 -4.13
CA TYR A 475 -8.52 -47.73 -4.85
C TYR A 475 -9.38 -48.34 -5.95
N ALA A 476 -10.63 -47.88 -6.05
CA ALA A 476 -11.56 -48.34 -7.08
C ALA A 476 -11.25 -47.71 -8.45
N PRO A 477 -11.44 -48.45 -9.55
CA PRO A 477 -11.31 -47.92 -10.89
C PRO A 477 -12.41 -46.88 -11.18
N VAL A 478 -12.15 -46.01 -12.16
CA VAL A 478 -13.06 -44.94 -12.57
C VAL A 478 -13.75 -45.33 -13.88
N ASP A 479 -15.04 -44.98 -13.98
CA ASP A 479 -15.84 -45.13 -15.18
C ASP A 479 -15.58 -43.94 -16.13
N PHE A 480 -15.34 -44.21 -17.40
CA PHE A 480 -15.07 -43.17 -18.40
C PHE A 480 -16.37 -42.63 -19.00
N ALA A 481 -16.36 -41.35 -19.35
CA ALA A 481 -17.48 -40.69 -20.00
C ALA A 481 -17.85 -41.37 -21.32
N SER A 482 -19.15 -41.54 -21.58
CA SER A 482 -19.63 -42.11 -22.85
C SER A 482 -19.51 -41.10 -23.98
N ILE A 483 -19.65 -39.81 -23.65
CA ILE A 483 -19.56 -38.68 -24.60
C ILE A 483 -18.54 -37.68 -24.07
N ASN A 484 -17.38 -37.63 -24.72
CA ASN A 484 -16.35 -36.64 -24.41
C ASN A 484 -16.80 -35.24 -24.84
N PRO A 485 -16.49 -34.19 -24.05
CA PRO A 485 -16.72 -32.82 -24.46
C PRO A 485 -15.90 -32.47 -25.69
N ALA A 486 -16.44 -31.61 -26.56
CA ALA A 486 -15.80 -31.25 -27.83
C ALA A 486 -14.74 -30.14 -27.66
N HIS A 487 -15.01 -29.20 -26.75
CA HIS A 487 -14.20 -28.02 -26.49
C HIS A 487 -13.93 -27.86 -24.99
N ALA A 488 -12.91 -27.08 -24.64
CA ALA A 488 -12.57 -26.79 -23.25
C ALA A 488 -13.71 -26.05 -22.53
N SER A 489 -14.39 -25.12 -23.21
CA SER A 489 -15.55 -24.39 -22.69
C SER A 489 -16.72 -25.31 -22.33
N ASP A 490 -17.02 -26.32 -23.16
CA ASP A 490 -18.03 -27.34 -22.85
C ASP A 490 -17.69 -28.03 -21.53
N LEU A 491 -16.44 -28.49 -21.34
CA LEU A 491 -16.03 -29.11 -20.07
C LEU A 491 -16.19 -28.15 -18.87
N VAL A 492 -15.82 -26.87 -19.02
CA VAL A 492 -16.00 -25.86 -17.97
C VAL A 492 -17.48 -25.71 -17.63
N ASP A 493 -18.35 -25.61 -18.63
CA ASP A 493 -19.79 -25.49 -18.44
C ASP A 493 -20.39 -26.73 -17.75
N ARG A 494 -19.95 -27.95 -18.11
CA ARG A 494 -20.40 -29.18 -17.44
C ARG A 494 -20.01 -29.23 -15.97
N VAL A 495 -18.79 -28.82 -15.65
CA VAL A 495 -18.28 -28.77 -14.27
C VAL A 495 -19.00 -27.66 -13.49
N ARG A 496 -19.25 -26.51 -14.13
CA ARG A 496 -20.01 -25.39 -13.56
C ARG A 496 -21.45 -25.79 -13.23
N SER A 497 -22.16 -26.44 -14.16
CA SER A 497 -23.53 -26.91 -13.94
C SER A 497 -23.62 -27.88 -12.75
N TYR A 498 -22.60 -28.69 -12.49
CA TYR A 498 -22.54 -29.53 -11.29
C TYR A 498 -22.35 -28.70 -10.00
N LEU A 499 -21.46 -27.71 -10.03
CA LEU A 499 -21.19 -26.82 -8.89
C LEU A 499 -22.38 -25.93 -8.55
N ASP A 500 -23.17 -25.50 -9.53
CA ASP A 500 -24.35 -24.67 -9.27
C ASP A 500 -25.53 -25.51 -8.74
N TRP A 501 -25.67 -26.77 -9.17
CA TRP A 501 -26.75 -27.66 -8.74
C TRP A 501 -26.72 -28.03 -7.25
N ASP A 502 -25.53 -28.08 -6.65
CA ASP A 502 -25.30 -28.60 -5.30
C ASP A 502 -25.36 -27.49 -4.21
N ASN A 503 -25.99 -26.34 -4.49
CA ASN A 503 -26.23 -25.22 -3.55
C ASN A 503 -24.99 -24.72 -2.76
N GLY A 504 -23.78 -24.99 -3.24
CA GLY A 504 -22.53 -24.52 -2.65
C GLY A 504 -22.06 -23.19 -3.26
N LYS A 505 -20.80 -22.82 -3.01
CA LYS A 505 -20.19 -21.62 -3.63
C LYS A 505 -20.30 -21.72 -5.15
N THR A 506 -20.86 -20.68 -5.77
CA THR A 506 -20.93 -20.50 -7.21
C THR A 506 -19.60 -19.95 -7.72
N PHE A 507 -19.27 -20.27 -8.97
CA PHE A 507 -18.05 -19.81 -9.62
C PHE A 507 -18.41 -19.17 -10.95
N SER A 508 -17.76 -18.05 -11.27
CA SER A 508 -17.78 -17.55 -12.64
C SER A 508 -17.07 -18.52 -13.58
N SER A 509 -17.43 -18.49 -14.87
CA SER A 509 -16.75 -19.32 -15.88
C SER A 509 -15.24 -19.06 -15.93
N ALA A 510 -14.83 -17.79 -15.73
CA ALA A 510 -13.43 -17.41 -15.65
C ALA A 510 -12.73 -18.00 -14.42
N GLU A 511 -13.35 -18.01 -13.24
CA GLU A 511 -12.71 -18.60 -12.04
C GLU A 511 -12.56 -20.10 -12.12
N LEU A 512 -13.58 -20.79 -12.64
CA LEU A 512 -13.50 -22.23 -12.82
C LEU A 512 -12.46 -22.61 -13.88
N SER A 513 -12.43 -21.87 -14.99
CA SER A 513 -11.39 -22.00 -16.00
C SER A 513 -10.00 -21.75 -15.42
N ASN A 514 -9.83 -20.73 -14.56
CA ASN A 514 -8.56 -20.47 -13.87
C ASN A 514 -8.11 -21.67 -13.04
N LEU A 515 -9.02 -22.25 -12.26
CA LEU A 515 -8.75 -23.39 -11.39
C LEU A 515 -8.34 -24.62 -12.20
N LEU A 516 -9.06 -24.91 -13.30
CA LEU A 516 -8.79 -26.05 -14.18
C LEU A 516 -7.46 -25.88 -14.95
N ILE A 517 -7.18 -24.69 -15.48
CA ILE A 517 -5.91 -24.38 -16.15
C ILE A 517 -4.75 -24.53 -15.17
N SER A 518 -4.83 -23.88 -14.02
CA SER A 518 -3.76 -23.89 -13.01
C SER A 518 -3.46 -25.30 -12.51
N THR A 519 -4.51 -26.08 -12.20
CA THR A 519 -4.39 -27.49 -11.79
C THR A 519 -3.81 -28.36 -12.91
N THR A 520 -4.11 -28.07 -14.17
CA THR A 520 -3.58 -28.87 -15.29
C THR A 520 -2.11 -28.56 -15.56
N GLN A 521 -1.72 -27.29 -15.53
CA GLN A 521 -0.37 -26.86 -15.91
C GLN A 521 0.66 -27.04 -14.79
N SER A 522 0.26 -26.88 -13.53
CA SER A 522 1.17 -26.93 -12.38
C SER A 522 1.07 -28.26 -11.64
N PHE A 523 2.19 -28.80 -11.15
CA PHE A 523 2.17 -30.05 -10.38
C PHE A 523 1.45 -29.89 -9.02
N LEU A 524 1.59 -28.72 -8.41
CA LEU A 524 0.92 -28.30 -7.18
C LEU A 524 0.27 -26.93 -7.41
N THR A 525 -1.01 -26.79 -7.06
CA THR A 525 -1.76 -25.53 -7.02
C THR A 525 -2.13 -25.20 -5.59
N VAL A 526 -1.92 -23.95 -5.16
CA VAL A 526 -2.27 -23.52 -3.80
C VAL A 526 -3.54 -22.66 -3.85
N LEU A 527 -4.52 -22.98 -3.00
CA LEU A 527 -5.71 -22.18 -2.73
C LEU A 527 -5.56 -21.51 -1.38
N ALA A 528 -5.54 -20.18 -1.37
CA ALA A 528 -5.27 -19.37 -0.20
C ALA A 528 -6.46 -18.46 0.13
N GLY A 529 -6.76 -18.28 1.41
CA GLY A 529 -7.84 -17.38 1.83
C GLY A 529 -8.23 -17.56 3.29
N PRO A 530 -9.14 -16.72 3.81
CA PRO A 530 -9.66 -16.84 5.17
C PRO A 530 -10.31 -18.20 5.46
N PRO A 531 -10.40 -18.62 6.74
CA PRO A 531 -11.19 -19.80 7.11
C PRO A 531 -12.67 -19.56 6.76
N GLY A 532 -13.35 -20.61 6.29
CA GLY A 532 -14.79 -20.55 5.97
C GLY A 532 -15.17 -20.10 4.56
N VAL A 533 -14.24 -19.73 3.68
CA VAL A 533 -14.52 -19.34 2.26
C VAL A 533 -14.79 -20.54 1.31
N GLY A 534 -14.76 -21.77 1.82
CA GLY A 534 -15.04 -22.97 1.03
C GLY A 534 -13.90 -23.50 0.16
N LYS A 535 -12.63 -23.27 0.52
CA LYS A 535 -11.45 -23.76 -0.25
C LYS A 535 -11.47 -25.29 -0.42
N THR A 536 -11.61 -26.00 0.69
CA THR A 536 -11.62 -27.47 0.73
C THR A 536 -12.84 -28.04 0.01
N SER A 537 -14.03 -27.47 0.24
CA SER A 537 -15.26 -27.90 -0.43
C SER A 537 -15.19 -27.67 -1.94
N THR A 538 -14.57 -26.59 -2.40
CA THR A 538 -14.37 -26.31 -3.83
C THR A 538 -13.61 -27.44 -4.53
N VAL A 539 -12.50 -27.89 -3.95
CA VAL A 539 -11.67 -28.96 -4.53
C VAL A 539 -12.41 -30.29 -4.51
N VAL A 540 -13.08 -30.62 -3.41
CA VAL A 540 -13.88 -31.85 -3.29
C VAL A 540 -14.99 -31.87 -4.34
N ARG A 541 -15.73 -30.76 -4.50
CA ARG A 541 -16.83 -30.66 -5.47
C ARG A 541 -16.32 -30.68 -6.90
N MET A 542 -15.18 -30.06 -7.19
CA MET A 542 -14.52 -30.16 -8.49
C MET A 542 -14.13 -31.61 -8.82
N ALA A 543 -13.57 -32.35 -7.86
CA ALA A 543 -13.24 -33.77 -8.05
C ALA A 543 -14.49 -34.63 -8.32
N GLN A 544 -15.59 -34.36 -7.63
CA GLN A 544 -16.87 -35.02 -7.88
C GLN A 544 -17.46 -34.66 -9.25
N ALA A 545 -17.39 -33.39 -9.66
CA ALA A 545 -17.86 -32.91 -10.96
C ALA A 545 -17.09 -33.59 -12.11
N LEU A 546 -15.78 -33.76 -11.95
CA LEU A 546 -14.90 -34.49 -12.88
C LEU A 546 -15.02 -36.02 -12.76
N LYS A 547 -15.92 -36.53 -11.92
CA LYS A 547 -16.15 -37.96 -11.65
C LYS A 547 -14.91 -38.71 -11.15
N LEU A 548 -13.98 -38.01 -10.53
CA LEU A 548 -12.77 -38.59 -9.94
C LEU A 548 -13.05 -39.26 -8.59
N GLY A 549 -14.16 -38.92 -7.94
CA GLY A 549 -14.60 -39.47 -6.66
C GLY A 549 -14.82 -38.41 -5.58
N SER A 550 -15.23 -38.88 -4.41
CA SER A 550 -15.30 -38.14 -3.15
C SER A 550 -14.33 -38.76 -2.13
N PRO A 551 -14.06 -38.10 -0.98
CA PRO A 551 -13.19 -38.61 0.08
C PRO A 551 -13.48 -40.06 0.49
N ASP A 552 -14.76 -40.47 0.50
CA ASP A 552 -15.17 -41.80 0.96
C ASP A 552 -15.07 -42.87 -0.14
N THR A 553 -15.09 -42.48 -1.41
CA THR A 553 -15.18 -43.43 -2.54
C THR A 553 -13.85 -44.09 -2.92
N HIS A 554 -12.71 -43.59 -2.42
CA HIS A 554 -11.37 -44.10 -2.71
C HIS A 554 -11.13 -44.38 -4.21
N LYS A 555 -11.48 -43.41 -5.08
CA LYS A 555 -11.28 -43.49 -6.55
C LYS A 555 -9.99 -42.77 -6.98
N ASN A 556 -10.09 -41.76 -7.84
CA ASN A 556 -9.01 -40.93 -8.37
C ASN A 556 -8.82 -39.60 -7.64
N PHE A 557 -9.47 -39.46 -6.49
CA PHE A 557 -9.33 -38.34 -5.59
C PHE A 557 -8.85 -38.82 -4.23
N LEU A 558 -7.73 -38.28 -3.74
CA LEU A 558 -7.19 -38.55 -2.42
C LEU A 558 -7.32 -37.30 -1.54
N TYR A 559 -8.13 -37.39 -0.49
CA TYR A 559 -8.26 -36.36 0.53
C TYR A 559 -7.22 -36.59 1.63
N MET A 560 -6.30 -35.65 1.83
CA MET A 560 -5.24 -35.77 2.83
C MET A 560 -5.22 -34.55 3.77
N PRO A 561 -5.80 -34.66 4.98
CA PRO A 561 -5.70 -33.62 5.99
C PRO A 561 -4.31 -33.59 6.60
N VAL A 562 -3.63 -32.44 6.50
CA VAL A 562 -2.27 -32.28 7.03
C VAL A 562 -2.34 -32.11 8.55
N SER A 563 -1.49 -32.85 9.26
CA SER A 563 -1.41 -32.76 10.73
C SER A 563 -0.26 -31.86 11.16
N ARG A 564 -0.36 -31.27 12.35
CA ARG A 564 0.77 -30.59 13.01
C ARG A 564 1.91 -31.58 13.26
N GLY A 565 3.14 -31.14 13.03
CA GLY A 565 4.34 -31.93 13.33
C GLY A 565 4.81 -32.86 12.20
N TRP A 566 4.27 -32.73 10.99
CA TRP A 566 4.85 -33.39 9.81
C TRP A 566 6.17 -32.73 9.44
N VAL A 567 7.25 -33.50 9.44
CA VAL A 567 8.62 -33.00 9.30
C VAL A 567 9.41 -33.71 8.20
N SER A 568 8.87 -34.76 7.58
CA SER A 568 9.59 -35.49 6.53
C SER A 568 8.65 -36.21 5.55
N GLY A 569 9.18 -36.59 4.38
CA GLY A 569 8.45 -37.41 3.40
C GLY A 569 7.92 -38.73 3.98
N ARG A 570 8.48 -39.20 5.10
CA ARG A 570 8.02 -40.40 5.82
C ARG A 570 6.60 -40.27 6.35
N ASP A 571 6.19 -39.05 6.69
CA ASP A 571 4.85 -38.78 7.23
C ASP A 571 3.76 -38.95 6.17
N ILE A 572 4.10 -38.77 4.88
CA ILE A 572 3.17 -38.85 3.76
C ILE A 572 3.34 -40.06 2.85
N LEU A 573 4.55 -40.62 2.71
CA LEU A 573 4.82 -41.79 1.85
C LEU A 573 5.15 -43.04 2.65
N GLY A 574 5.61 -42.90 3.89
CA GLY A 574 6.14 -43.99 4.68
C GLY A 574 7.65 -44.14 4.56
N PHE A 575 8.19 -45.23 5.11
CA PHE A 575 9.63 -45.48 5.09
C PHE A 575 9.96 -46.98 5.09
N TYR A 576 11.11 -47.32 4.54
CA TYR A 576 11.64 -48.67 4.66
C TYR A 576 12.23 -48.93 6.05
N ASN A 577 11.67 -49.90 6.78
CA ASN A 577 12.19 -50.34 8.06
C ASN A 577 13.19 -51.49 7.86
N SER A 578 14.48 -51.21 8.05
CA SER A 578 15.55 -52.20 7.86
C SER A 578 15.54 -53.33 8.89
N LEU A 579 14.93 -53.15 10.06
CA LEU A 579 14.85 -54.21 11.09
C LEU A 579 13.87 -55.31 10.69
N ASN A 580 12.72 -54.92 10.13
CA ASN A 580 11.67 -55.84 9.72
C ASN A 580 11.72 -56.17 8.22
N SER A 581 12.61 -55.50 7.47
CA SER A 581 12.72 -55.60 6.01
C SER A 581 11.40 -55.34 5.27
N THR A 582 10.56 -54.50 5.84
CA THR A 582 9.26 -54.12 5.29
C THR A 582 9.20 -52.62 5.06
N TYR A 583 8.58 -52.21 3.97
CA TYR A 583 8.22 -50.81 3.78
C TYR A 583 6.95 -50.51 4.56
N GLN A 584 7.05 -49.61 5.53
CA GLN A 584 5.94 -49.16 6.36
C GLN A 584 5.23 -48.02 5.66
N ARG A 585 3.99 -48.23 5.24
CA ARG A 585 3.21 -47.20 4.54
C ARG A 585 2.75 -46.11 5.51
N ALA A 586 2.72 -44.86 5.05
CA ALA A 586 2.07 -43.81 5.79
C ALA A 586 0.54 -44.01 5.81
N ARG A 587 -0.11 -43.57 6.90
CA ARG A 587 -1.57 -43.61 7.07
C ARG A 587 -2.37 -42.81 6.02
N THR A 588 -1.68 -41.98 5.26
CA THR A 588 -2.23 -41.08 4.24
C THR A 588 -2.71 -41.79 2.97
N GLY A 589 -2.23 -43.01 2.71
CA GLY A 589 -2.55 -43.77 1.49
C GLY A 589 -1.89 -43.26 0.21
N LEU A 590 -1.07 -42.19 0.27
CA LEU A 590 -0.46 -41.59 -0.91
C LEU A 590 0.45 -42.57 -1.67
N TYR A 591 1.19 -43.43 -0.96
CA TYR A 591 2.02 -44.45 -1.60
C TYR A 591 1.18 -45.39 -2.50
N ASP A 592 0.09 -45.95 -1.96
CA ASP A 592 -0.78 -46.87 -2.69
C ASP A 592 -1.53 -46.16 -3.82
N PHE A 593 -1.89 -44.89 -3.61
CA PHE A 593 -2.52 -44.05 -4.64
C PHE A 593 -1.60 -43.79 -5.84
N LEU A 594 -0.28 -43.65 -5.60
CA LEU A 594 0.71 -43.41 -6.65
C LEU A 594 1.21 -44.68 -7.34
N ASP A 595 1.29 -45.82 -6.63
CA ASP A 595 1.78 -47.11 -7.18
C ASP A 595 0.70 -47.91 -7.93
N ARG A 596 -0.54 -47.41 -7.99
CA ARG A 596 -1.64 -48.09 -8.68
C ARG A 596 -1.41 -48.20 -10.20
N LYS A 597 -1.93 -49.27 -10.79
CA LYS A 597 -1.76 -49.63 -12.23
C LYS A 597 -3.09 -49.91 -12.95
N ASP A 598 -4.19 -49.44 -12.40
CA ASP A 598 -5.53 -49.66 -12.93
C ASP A 598 -5.91 -48.64 -14.01
N SER A 599 -7.14 -48.74 -14.53
CA SER A 599 -7.67 -47.81 -15.54
C SER A 599 -7.71 -46.35 -15.08
N GLY A 600 -7.77 -46.10 -13.76
CA GLY A 600 -7.73 -44.77 -13.19
C GLY A 600 -6.42 -44.02 -13.47
N THR A 601 -5.33 -44.73 -13.77
CA THR A 601 -4.07 -44.09 -14.22
C THR A 601 -4.19 -43.36 -15.56
N ARG A 602 -5.27 -43.58 -16.32
CA ARG A 602 -5.55 -42.88 -17.59
C ARG A 602 -6.32 -41.57 -17.41
N THR A 603 -6.88 -41.29 -16.24
CA THR A 603 -7.57 -40.01 -15.94
C THR A 603 -6.80 -39.19 -14.91
N LEU A 604 -7.25 -37.97 -14.64
CA LEU A 604 -6.62 -37.09 -13.64
C LEU A 604 -6.60 -37.78 -12.27
N GLN A 605 -5.45 -37.78 -11.61
CA GLN A 605 -5.29 -38.23 -10.23
C GLN A 605 -5.07 -37.00 -9.36
N MET A 606 -6.04 -36.68 -8.51
CA MET A 606 -6.04 -35.45 -7.73
C MET A 606 -5.79 -35.76 -6.26
N VAL A 607 -4.81 -35.09 -5.66
CA VAL A 607 -4.50 -35.19 -4.23
C VAL A 607 -4.73 -33.83 -3.58
N LEU A 608 -5.62 -33.77 -2.59
CA LEU A 608 -5.88 -32.57 -1.80
C LEU A 608 -5.06 -32.61 -0.50
N LEU A 609 -4.15 -31.65 -0.34
CA LEU A 609 -3.46 -31.33 0.91
C LEU A 609 -4.32 -30.32 1.67
N ASP A 610 -5.16 -30.78 2.60
CA ASP A 610 -6.01 -29.88 3.37
C ASP A 610 -5.25 -29.26 4.54
N GLU A 611 -5.36 -27.94 4.71
CA GLU A 611 -4.58 -27.15 5.66
C GLU A 611 -3.07 -27.39 5.55
N ALA A 612 -2.56 -27.33 4.32
CA ALA A 612 -1.20 -27.73 3.98
C ALA A 612 -0.10 -26.97 4.74
N ASN A 613 -0.40 -25.74 5.19
CA ASN A 613 0.50 -24.90 5.96
C ASN A 613 0.39 -25.07 7.49
N LEU A 614 -0.31 -26.09 7.97
CA LEU A 614 -0.32 -26.47 9.39
C LEU A 614 1.03 -27.09 9.85
N SER A 615 1.83 -27.56 8.89
CA SER A 615 3.23 -27.93 9.07
C SER A 615 4.07 -27.34 7.92
N PRO A 616 5.39 -27.15 8.07
CA PRO A 616 6.23 -26.60 7.01
C PRO A 616 6.23 -27.51 5.76
N MET A 617 5.52 -27.11 4.71
CA MET A 617 5.31 -27.96 3.53
C MET A 617 6.60 -28.36 2.84
N GLU A 618 7.63 -27.52 2.89
CA GLU A 618 8.94 -27.82 2.33
C GLU A 618 9.67 -28.99 2.99
N HIS A 619 9.28 -29.40 4.20
CA HIS A 619 9.89 -30.53 4.90
C HIS A 619 9.22 -31.84 4.51
N TYR A 620 7.90 -31.94 4.75
CA TYR A 620 7.18 -33.19 4.48
C TYR A 620 6.94 -33.45 2.98
N TRP A 621 6.89 -32.40 2.16
CA TRP A 621 6.67 -32.51 0.71
C TRP A 621 7.97 -32.37 -0.11
N SER A 622 9.13 -32.48 0.54
CA SER A 622 10.45 -32.26 -0.07
C SER A 622 10.75 -33.15 -1.29
N ASP A 623 10.32 -34.41 -1.27
CA ASP A 623 10.52 -35.38 -2.37
C ASP A 623 9.84 -34.95 -3.68
N PHE A 624 8.79 -34.13 -3.56
CA PHE A 624 7.95 -33.67 -4.67
C PHE A 624 8.33 -32.28 -5.19
N LEU A 625 9.04 -31.46 -4.40
CA LEU A 625 9.42 -30.08 -4.78
C LEU A 625 10.16 -30.01 -6.12
N GLY A 626 11.05 -30.98 -6.38
CA GLY A 626 11.80 -31.04 -7.63
C GLY A 626 10.91 -31.42 -8.84
N MET A 627 9.76 -32.04 -8.63
CA MET A 627 8.84 -32.46 -9.70
C MET A 627 7.97 -31.32 -10.23
N CYS A 628 7.93 -30.18 -9.53
CA CYS A 628 7.32 -28.96 -10.06
C CYS A 628 8.12 -28.37 -11.24
N ASP A 629 9.41 -28.70 -11.34
CA ASP A 629 10.27 -28.32 -12.45
C ASP A 629 10.16 -29.34 -13.59
N GLU A 630 10.19 -28.88 -14.85
CA GLU A 630 10.11 -29.77 -16.02
C GLU A 630 11.23 -30.82 -16.04
N GLU A 631 12.45 -30.41 -15.67
CA GLU A 631 13.63 -31.29 -15.56
C GLU A 631 13.43 -32.41 -14.53
N GLY A 632 12.72 -32.12 -13.43
CA GLY A 632 12.50 -33.05 -12.33
C GLY A 632 11.18 -33.81 -12.41
N ARG A 633 10.28 -33.49 -13.35
CA ARG A 633 8.92 -34.04 -13.41
C ARG A 633 8.84 -35.56 -13.49
N ASN A 634 9.84 -36.18 -14.12
CA ASN A 634 9.94 -37.64 -14.30
C ASN A 634 10.92 -38.30 -13.31
N ARG A 635 11.42 -37.56 -12.31
CA ARG A 635 12.34 -38.09 -11.30
C ARG A 635 11.59 -39.09 -10.40
N PRO A 636 12.05 -40.34 -10.27
CA PRO A 636 11.46 -41.28 -9.32
C PRO A 636 11.85 -40.95 -7.88
N ILE A 637 10.97 -41.28 -6.95
CA ILE A 637 11.21 -41.17 -5.49
C ILE A 637 11.90 -42.46 -5.02
N ASP A 638 13.02 -42.33 -4.31
CA ASP A 638 13.72 -43.48 -3.71
C ASP A 638 13.05 -43.87 -2.39
N THR A 639 12.40 -45.03 -2.36
CA THR A 639 11.69 -45.57 -1.20
C THR A 639 12.64 -46.21 -0.18
N GLY A 640 13.93 -46.37 -0.53
CA GLY A 640 14.92 -47.06 0.29
C GLY A 640 14.76 -48.58 0.31
N MET A 641 13.82 -49.15 -0.47
CA MET A 641 13.66 -50.60 -0.57
C MET A 641 14.86 -51.24 -1.30
N PRO A 642 15.37 -52.39 -0.84
CA PRO A 642 16.48 -53.08 -1.49
C PRO A 642 16.09 -53.75 -2.82
N ASP A 643 14.80 -54.05 -3.03
CA ASP A 643 14.28 -54.59 -4.29
C ASP A 643 14.35 -53.53 -5.40
N PRO A 644 15.18 -53.70 -6.46
CA PRO A 644 15.32 -52.72 -7.53
C PRO A 644 14.01 -52.38 -8.24
N ALA A 645 13.04 -53.29 -8.27
CA ALA A 645 11.74 -53.07 -8.92
C ALA A 645 10.82 -52.15 -8.10
N LYS A 646 11.01 -52.08 -6.77
CA LYS A 646 10.17 -51.32 -5.82
C LYS A 646 10.91 -50.15 -5.16
N ARG A 647 12.21 -50.06 -5.38
CA ARG A 647 13.06 -48.97 -4.87
C ARG A 647 12.64 -47.60 -5.39
N TYR A 648 12.17 -47.53 -6.62
CA TYR A 648 11.87 -46.27 -7.28
C TYR A 648 10.38 -46.13 -7.55
N LEU A 649 9.70 -45.32 -6.74
CA LEU A 649 8.29 -44.98 -6.96
C LEU A 649 8.20 -43.92 -8.05
N LYS A 650 7.48 -44.23 -9.14
CA LYS A 650 7.28 -43.30 -10.26
C LYS A 650 5.94 -42.58 -10.11
N VAL A 651 5.98 -41.25 -10.15
CA VAL A 651 4.77 -40.42 -10.10
C VAL A 651 4.22 -40.23 -11.51
N GLY A 652 2.97 -40.62 -11.74
CA GLY A 652 2.28 -40.48 -13.02
C GLY A 652 2.19 -39.03 -13.51
N LYS A 653 2.18 -38.82 -14.84
CA LYS A 653 2.04 -37.47 -15.45
C LYS A 653 0.68 -36.83 -15.18
N ASN A 654 -0.32 -37.65 -14.94
CA ASN A 654 -1.71 -37.31 -14.61
C ASN A 654 -1.94 -36.99 -13.13
N VAL A 655 -0.91 -37.08 -12.27
CA VAL A 655 -1.02 -36.72 -10.85
C VAL A 655 -0.91 -35.20 -10.66
N ARG A 656 -1.83 -34.62 -9.89
CA ARG A 656 -1.88 -33.20 -9.51
C ARG A 656 -2.20 -33.04 -8.04
N PHE A 657 -1.46 -32.16 -7.37
CA PHE A 657 -1.70 -31.79 -5.99
C PHE A 657 -2.42 -30.44 -5.93
N ILE A 658 -3.37 -30.32 -5.02
CA ILE A 658 -3.97 -29.04 -4.64
C ILE A 658 -3.79 -28.88 -3.14
N ALA A 659 -3.29 -27.74 -2.70
CA ALA A 659 -3.11 -27.42 -1.29
C ALA A 659 -4.07 -26.30 -0.88
N THR A 660 -4.75 -26.44 0.25
CA THR A 660 -5.51 -25.34 0.86
C THR A 660 -4.69 -24.76 2.01
N ILE A 661 -4.59 -23.44 2.08
CA ILE A 661 -3.88 -22.74 3.16
C ILE A 661 -4.73 -21.61 3.74
N ASN A 662 -4.51 -21.34 5.02
CA ASN A 662 -5.13 -20.22 5.72
C ASN A 662 -4.14 -19.05 5.82
N HIS A 663 -4.66 -17.81 5.89
CA HIS A 663 -3.89 -16.57 6.05
C HIS A 663 -3.68 -16.16 7.52
N ASP A 664 -3.97 -17.04 8.48
CA ASP A 664 -3.99 -16.68 9.90
C ASP A 664 -2.62 -16.85 10.58
N SER A 665 -2.40 -16.13 11.69
CA SER A 665 -1.13 -16.16 12.44
C SER A 665 -0.82 -17.51 13.11
N THR A 666 -1.74 -18.47 13.07
CA THR A 666 -1.57 -19.79 13.69
C THR A 666 -0.99 -20.86 12.74
N THR A 667 -0.73 -20.48 11.49
CA THR A 667 -0.19 -21.37 10.45
C THR A 667 1.22 -20.95 9.99
N GLU A 668 1.95 -21.91 9.41
CA GLU A 668 3.32 -21.68 8.91
C GLU A 668 3.28 -20.88 7.60
N ARG A 669 4.30 -20.04 7.40
CA ARG A 669 4.44 -19.29 6.15
C ARG A 669 4.94 -20.21 5.03
N LEU A 670 4.44 -19.98 3.81
CA LEU A 670 5.00 -20.64 2.64
C LEU A 670 6.38 -20.08 2.32
N SER A 671 7.35 -20.95 2.03
CA SER A 671 8.68 -20.48 1.68
C SER A 671 8.73 -19.91 0.26
N SER A 672 9.61 -18.93 0.04
CA SER A 672 9.84 -18.34 -1.28
C SER A 672 10.22 -19.38 -2.35
N ARG A 673 10.88 -20.48 -1.96
CA ARG A 673 11.27 -21.59 -2.85
C ARG A 673 10.08 -22.39 -3.36
N LEU A 674 9.02 -22.47 -2.57
CA LEU A 674 7.78 -23.12 -2.95
C LEU A 674 6.91 -22.15 -3.75
N ILE A 675 6.76 -20.90 -3.29
CA ILE A 675 6.00 -19.85 -3.99
C ILE A 675 6.52 -19.69 -5.43
N ASP A 676 7.83 -19.76 -5.64
CA ASP A 676 8.47 -19.68 -6.96
C ASP A 676 8.13 -20.86 -7.91
N ARG A 677 7.49 -21.92 -7.42
CA ARG A 677 7.14 -23.13 -8.19
C ARG A 677 5.65 -23.36 -8.41
N VAL A 678 4.78 -22.71 -7.64
CA VAL A 678 3.33 -23.01 -7.63
C VAL A 678 2.48 -21.76 -7.87
N PRO A 679 1.36 -21.83 -8.60
CA PRO A 679 0.35 -20.78 -8.60
C PRO A 679 -0.35 -20.72 -7.24
N VAL A 680 -0.63 -19.51 -6.76
CA VAL A 680 -1.40 -19.27 -5.53
C VAL A 680 -2.68 -18.53 -5.89
N ILE A 681 -3.81 -19.22 -5.84
CA ILE A 681 -5.13 -18.68 -6.16
C ILE A 681 -5.77 -18.22 -4.85
N SER A 682 -6.10 -16.93 -4.77
CA SER A 682 -6.89 -16.40 -3.65
C SER A 682 -8.38 -16.60 -3.85
N ILE A 683 -9.03 -17.12 -2.81
CA ILE A 683 -10.49 -17.31 -2.73
C ILE A 683 -11.01 -16.43 -1.58
N ASP A 684 -11.86 -15.47 -1.89
CA ASP A 684 -12.42 -14.51 -0.93
C ASP A 684 -13.95 -14.68 -0.81
N HIS A 685 -14.58 -13.98 0.15
CA HIS A 685 -16.04 -14.08 0.41
C HIS A 685 -16.92 -13.39 -0.65
N GLU A 686 -16.34 -12.55 -1.50
CA GLU A 686 -17.06 -11.63 -2.41
C GLU A 686 -17.00 -12.03 -3.89
N ASP A 687 -16.59 -13.25 -4.22
CA ASP A 687 -16.57 -13.69 -5.63
C ASP A 687 -18.03 -13.73 -6.15
N ASP A 688 -18.27 -13.03 -7.26
CA ASP A 688 -19.59 -12.67 -7.78
C ASP A 688 -20.58 -13.85 -7.78
N ILE A 689 -21.69 -13.68 -7.06
CA ILE A 689 -22.81 -14.62 -7.07
C ILE A 689 -23.48 -14.49 -8.44
N ASP A 690 -23.07 -15.31 -9.40
CA ASP A 690 -23.81 -15.44 -10.65
C ASP A 690 -25.09 -16.24 -10.38
N TYR A 691 -26.25 -15.63 -10.64
CA TYR A 691 -27.55 -16.25 -10.41
C TYR A 691 -27.88 -17.19 -11.58
N GLY A 692 -27.69 -18.49 -11.36
CA GLY A 692 -28.45 -19.56 -11.99
C GLY A 692 -28.07 -19.92 -13.42
N PHE A 693 -27.07 -20.79 -13.57
CA PHE A 693 -26.87 -21.59 -14.78
C PHE A 693 -27.53 -22.97 -14.59
N GLU A 694 -28.86 -23.06 -14.62
CA GLU A 694 -29.55 -24.35 -14.48
C GLU A 694 -29.63 -25.10 -15.82
N THR A 695 -28.68 -26.01 -16.04
CA THR A 695 -28.80 -27.07 -17.05
C THR A 695 -28.43 -28.43 -16.44
N LYS A 696 -29.41 -29.08 -15.80
CA LYS A 696 -29.26 -30.45 -15.28
C LYS A 696 -28.80 -31.47 -16.34
N ASP A 697 -29.05 -31.20 -17.62
CA ASP A 697 -28.73 -32.08 -18.74
C ASP A 697 -27.27 -31.95 -19.25
N LEU A 698 -26.46 -31.05 -18.67
CA LEU A 698 -25.07 -30.80 -19.08
C LEU A 698 -24.02 -31.47 -18.19
N MET A 699 -24.40 -32.33 -17.24
CA MET A 699 -23.41 -32.98 -16.35
C MET A 699 -22.58 -34.06 -17.07
N LEU A 700 -21.35 -34.27 -16.59
CA LEU A 700 -20.52 -35.42 -17.01
C LEU A 700 -21.11 -36.73 -16.47
N ASP A 701 -21.13 -37.77 -17.31
CA ASP A 701 -21.57 -39.13 -16.97
C ASP A 701 -20.42 -40.02 -16.48
N GLY A 702 -19.17 -39.67 -16.80
CA GLY A 702 -17.96 -40.35 -16.34
C GLY A 702 -16.72 -39.44 -16.41
N ALA A 703 -15.57 -39.98 -16.03
CA ALA A 703 -14.30 -39.24 -16.06
C ALA A 703 -13.71 -39.18 -17.48
N ILE A 704 -12.89 -38.17 -17.72
CA ILE A 704 -12.28 -37.92 -19.04
C ILE A 704 -10.83 -38.42 -19.03
N ASP A 705 -10.36 -38.94 -20.17
CA ASP A 705 -8.95 -39.31 -20.34
C ASP A 705 -8.03 -38.09 -20.16
N TYR A 706 -6.95 -38.28 -19.41
CA TYR A 706 -6.02 -37.21 -19.06
C TYR A 706 -5.38 -36.58 -20.30
N ALA A 707 -5.19 -37.33 -21.40
CA ALA A 707 -4.67 -36.77 -22.64
C ALA A 707 -5.60 -35.71 -23.25
N LEU A 708 -6.92 -35.93 -23.15
CA LEU A 708 -7.91 -34.94 -23.59
C LEU A 708 -7.97 -33.75 -22.63
N PHE A 709 -7.93 -34.03 -21.32
CA PHE A 709 -7.89 -32.99 -20.29
C PHE A 709 -6.66 -32.08 -20.42
N GLU A 710 -5.48 -32.66 -20.66
CA GLU A 710 -4.23 -31.92 -20.92
C GLU A 710 -4.35 -31.08 -22.19
N LYS A 711 -4.94 -31.62 -23.28
CA LYS A 711 -5.15 -30.88 -24.52
C LYS A 711 -6.01 -29.61 -24.34
N PHE A 712 -7.02 -29.65 -23.47
CA PHE A 712 -7.90 -28.50 -23.25
C PHE A 712 -7.26 -27.36 -22.46
N PHE A 713 -6.35 -27.67 -21.54
CA PHE A 713 -5.85 -26.68 -20.57
C PHE A 713 -4.34 -26.45 -20.64
N LYS A 714 -3.64 -27.15 -21.54
CA LYS A 714 -2.23 -26.96 -21.83
C LYS A 714 -2.06 -26.64 -23.30
N SER A 715 -1.50 -25.47 -23.61
CA SER A 715 -1.18 -25.12 -25.00
C SER A 715 -0.17 -26.11 -25.57
N THR A 716 -0.42 -26.63 -26.77
CA THR A 716 0.38 -27.68 -27.41
C THR A 716 1.49 -27.12 -28.32
N SER A 717 1.84 -25.84 -28.19
CA SER A 717 2.80 -25.18 -29.09
C SER A 717 3.99 -24.58 -28.34
N ASP A 718 5.17 -24.71 -28.95
CA ASP A 718 6.37 -23.90 -28.66
C ASP A 718 6.15 -22.38 -28.94
N ASP A 719 4.94 -22.00 -29.39
CA ASP A 719 4.51 -20.64 -29.76
C ASP A 719 3.74 -19.92 -28.63
N ALA A 720 3.96 -20.29 -27.36
CA ALA A 720 3.34 -19.57 -26.25
C ALA A 720 3.85 -18.12 -26.22
N GLU A 721 2.98 -17.17 -26.59
CA GLU A 721 3.35 -15.76 -26.70
C GLU A 721 2.27 -14.87 -26.07
N LEU A 722 2.70 -13.94 -25.22
CA LEU A 722 1.82 -12.86 -24.75
C LEU A 722 1.56 -11.89 -25.90
N SER A 723 0.40 -11.21 -25.85
CA SER A 723 0.19 -10.04 -26.68
C SER A 723 1.33 -9.01 -26.46
N THR A 724 1.61 -8.20 -27.48
CA THR A 724 2.69 -7.21 -27.38
C THR A 724 2.47 -6.23 -26.23
N SER A 725 1.23 -5.81 -25.97
CA SER A 725 0.88 -4.94 -24.85
C SER A 725 1.09 -5.62 -23.49
N HIS A 726 0.59 -6.85 -23.31
CA HIS A 726 0.74 -7.58 -22.04
C HIS A 726 2.19 -7.97 -21.76
N LYS A 727 3.00 -8.21 -22.79
CA LYS A 727 4.44 -8.48 -22.66
C LYS A 727 5.21 -7.26 -22.14
N VAL A 728 4.92 -6.07 -22.69
CA VAL A 728 5.53 -4.80 -22.21
C VAL A 728 5.13 -4.55 -20.76
N LEU A 729 3.84 -4.72 -20.43
CA LEU A 729 3.34 -4.55 -19.07
C LEU A 729 3.99 -5.54 -18.09
N LEU A 730 4.12 -6.81 -18.47
CA LEU A 730 4.79 -7.82 -17.63
C LEU A 730 6.25 -7.46 -17.33
N GLU A 731 7.02 -7.02 -18.34
CA GLU A 731 8.40 -6.58 -18.13
C GLU A 731 8.47 -5.30 -17.27
N GLU A 732 7.54 -4.38 -17.42
CA GLU A 732 7.43 -3.18 -16.57
C GLU A 732 7.17 -3.55 -15.10
N LEU A 733 6.23 -4.47 -14.84
CA LEU A 733 5.93 -4.96 -13.49
C LEU A 733 7.14 -5.66 -12.87
N ILE A 734 7.80 -6.56 -13.60
CA ILE A 734 8.96 -7.28 -13.09
C ILE A 734 10.15 -6.34 -12.86
N THR A 735 10.35 -5.36 -13.74
CA THR A 735 11.40 -4.34 -13.57
C THR A 735 11.14 -3.50 -12.33
N THR A 736 9.90 -3.04 -12.15
CA THR A 736 9.48 -2.25 -10.98
C THR A 736 9.62 -3.02 -9.68
N LEU A 737 9.26 -4.30 -9.65
CA LEU A 737 9.43 -5.17 -8.49
C LEU A 737 10.92 -5.48 -8.20
N GLY A 738 11.74 -5.65 -9.25
CA GLY A 738 13.14 -6.03 -9.15
C GLY A 738 14.13 -4.87 -8.97
N GLN A 739 13.73 -3.62 -9.21
CA GLN A 739 14.62 -2.45 -9.20
C GLN A 739 15.26 -2.24 -7.82
N ARG A 740 16.59 -2.10 -7.78
CA ARG A 740 17.34 -1.78 -6.56
C ARG A 740 17.43 -0.26 -6.39
N ASP A 741 16.42 0.31 -5.75
CA ASP A 741 16.32 1.74 -5.46
C ASP A 741 16.16 1.95 -3.94
N ALA A 742 16.90 2.93 -3.40
CA ALA A 742 16.86 3.29 -1.99
C ALA A 742 15.51 3.86 -1.55
N GLU A 743 14.67 4.33 -2.49
CA GLU A 743 13.32 4.83 -2.23
C GLU A 743 12.23 3.75 -2.28
N LEU A 744 12.52 2.59 -2.89
CA LEU A 744 11.56 1.49 -3.12
C LEU A 744 11.75 0.29 -2.17
N GLY A 745 12.69 0.38 -1.22
CA GLY A 745 12.94 -0.66 -0.24
C GLY A 745 13.46 -1.98 -0.86
N GLN A 746 13.21 -3.10 -0.19
CA GLN A 746 13.68 -4.41 -0.62
C GLN A 746 13.14 -4.80 -2.00
N PRO A 747 13.99 -5.27 -2.94
CA PRO A 747 13.54 -5.74 -4.24
C PRO A 747 12.88 -7.13 -4.15
N VAL A 748 11.82 -7.32 -4.92
CA VAL A 748 11.13 -8.60 -5.10
C VAL A 748 11.60 -9.21 -6.42
N ARG A 749 12.15 -10.43 -6.36
CA ARG A 749 12.68 -11.12 -7.54
C ARG A 749 11.66 -12.11 -8.08
N ILE A 750 11.22 -11.88 -9.31
CA ILE A 750 10.39 -12.82 -10.06
C ILE A 750 11.31 -13.66 -10.97
N SER A 751 11.27 -14.99 -10.81
CA SER A 751 12.11 -15.89 -11.59
C SER A 751 11.67 -16.01 -13.04
N HIS A 752 12.56 -16.52 -13.90
CA HIS A 752 12.21 -16.86 -15.28
C HIS A 752 11.13 -17.96 -15.36
N ARG A 753 11.08 -18.87 -14.37
CA ARG A 753 10.05 -19.90 -14.29
C ARG A 753 8.65 -19.29 -14.23
N LYS A 754 8.48 -18.22 -13.44
CA LYS A 754 7.19 -17.52 -13.32
C LYS A 754 6.80 -16.82 -14.61
N ARG A 755 7.76 -16.25 -15.34
CA ARG A 755 7.50 -15.66 -16.67
C ARG A 755 6.96 -16.71 -17.65
N ALA A 756 7.58 -17.89 -17.69
CA ALA A 756 7.11 -19.00 -18.52
C ALA A 756 5.71 -19.48 -18.08
N ALA A 757 5.47 -19.62 -16.77
CA ALA A 757 4.16 -20.01 -16.23
C ALA A 757 3.05 -19.01 -16.61
N ILE A 758 3.30 -17.70 -16.49
CA ILE A 758 2.37 -16.63 -16.89
C ILE A 758 2.05 -16.73 -18.39
N THR A 759 3.08 -16.94 -19.22
CA THR A 759 2.94 -17.06 -20.67
C THR A 759 2.11 -18.28 -21.07
N ASN A 760 2.38 -19.43 -20.45
CA ASN A 760 1.67 -20.68 -20.70
C ASN A 760 0.22 -20.63 -20.22
N TYR A 761 -0.02 -20.00 -19.07
CA TYR A 761 -1.36 -19.78 -18.53
C TYR A 761 -2.18 -18.89 -19.48
N TYR A 762 -1.63 -17.72 -19.82
CA TYR A 762 -2.27 -16.74 -20.70
C TYR A 762 -2.64 -17.35 -22.05
N THR A 763 -1.67 -18.05 -22.67
CA THR A 763 -1.89 -18.69 -23.97
C THR A 763 -2.99 -19.74 -23.91
N ALA A 764 -3.01 -20.59 -22.86
CA ALA A 764 -4.04 -21.62 -22.73
C ALA A 764 -5.44 -21.04 -22.47
N ALA A 765 -5.53 -19.94 -21.71
CA ALA A 765 -6.80 -19.26 -21.44
C ALA A 765 -7.37 -18.61 -22.70
N VAL A 766 -6.52 -17.93 -23.49
CA VAL A 766 -6.94 -17.19 -24.69
C VAL A 766 -7.15 -18.11 -25.89
N ALA A 767 -6.23 -19.05 -26.16
CA ALA A 767 -6.30 -19.92 -27.34
C ALA A 767 -7.48 -20.89 -27.32
N ASN A 768 -7.98 -21.24 -26.12
CA ASN A 768 -9.17 -22.07 -25.96
C ASN A 768 -10.44 -21.24 -25.70
N GLU A 769 -10.38 -19.92 -25.91
CA GLU A 769 -11.50 -18.98 -25.74
C GLU A 769 -12.19 -19.08 -24.37
N LEU A 770 -11.41 -19.36 -23.32
CA LEU A 770 -11.92 -19.54 -21.95
C LEU A 770 -12.10 -18.21 -21.23
N MET A 771 -11.31 -17.20 -21.59
CA MET A 771 -11.33 -15.87 -20.99
C MET A 771 -10.90 -14.80 -21.99
N ASP A 772 -11.33 -13.56 -21.73
CA ASP A 772 -10.77 -12.39 -22.39
C ASP A 772 -9.28 -12.21 -22.06
N PRO A 773 -8.46 -11.71 -23.00
CA PRO A 773 -7.01 -11.52 -22.81
C PRO A 773 -6.64 -10.72 -21.56
N ASP A 774 -7.35 -9.63 -21.26
CA ASP A 774 -7.08 -8.80 -20.09
C ASP A 774 -7.40 -9.53 -18.77
N VAL A 775 -8.50 -10.29 -18.75
CA VAL A 775 -8.92 -11.09 -17.59
C VAL A 775 -7.91 -12.23 -17.35
N ALA A 776 -7.49 -12.92 -18.41
CA ALA A 776 -6.47 -13.96 -18.32
C ALA A 776 -5.14 -13.40 -17.79
N PHE A 777 -4.73 -12.21 -18.26
CA PHE A 777 -3.52 -11.57 -17.75
C PHE A 777 -3.65 -11.17 -16.27
N ASP A 778 -4.81 -10.66 -15.85
CA ASP A 778 -5.08 -10.31 -14.44
C ASP A 778 -4.92 -11.52 -13.52
N PHE A 779 -5.54 -12.66 -13.87
CA PHE A 779 -5.37 -13.91 -13.12
C PHE A 779 -3.91 -14.37 -13.06
N ALA A 780 -3.20 -14.28 -14.19
CA ALA A 780 -1.80 -14.69 -14.25
C ALA A 780 -0.93 -13.85 -13.31
N VAL A 781 -1.10 -12.53 -13.31
CA VAL A 781 -0.38 -11.62 -12.41
C VAL A 781 -0.76 -11.90 -10.95
N SER A 782 -2.05 -12.04 -10.65
CA SER A 782 -2.54 -12.25 -9.29
C SER A 782 -1.98 -13.52 -8.65
N GLN A 783 -1.85 -14.61 -9.42
CA GLN A 783 -1.46 -15.92 -8.87
C GLN A 783 0.03 -16.27 -9.01
N HIS A 784 0.76 -15.60 -9.91
CA HIS A 784 2.18 -15.88 -10.15
C HIS A 784 3.11 -14.78 -9.67
N ILE A 785 2.68 -13.50 -9.64
CA ILE A 785 3.53 -12.38 -9.24
C ILE A 785 3.26 -11.97 -7.81
N LEU A 786 2.01 -11.58 -7.49
CA LEU A 786 1.65 -10.98 -6.21
C LEU A 786 2.02 -11.83 -4.97
N PRO A 787 1.99 -13.18 -5.00
CA PRO A 787 2.40 -13.99 -3.85
C PRO A 787 3.87 -13.83 -3.44
N HIS A 788 4.72 -13.22 -4.28
CA HIS A 788 6.11 -12.91 -3.94
C HIS A 788 6.27 -11.59 -3.18
N ILE A 789 5.20 -10.80 -3.03
CA ILE A 789 5.24 -9.53 -2.33
C ILE A 789 5.32 -9.81 -0.82
N GLU A 790 6.52 -9.68 -0.30
CA GLU A 790 6.82 -9.71 1.12
C GLU A 790 7.92 -8.67 1.41
N GLY A 791 7.62 -7.73 2.29
CA GLY A 791 8.58 -6.68 2.65
C GLY A 791 8.05 -5.76 3.75
N TYR A 792 8.87 -4.81 4.16
CA TYR A 792 8.56 -3.93 5.29
C TYR A 792 9.05 -2.49 5.06
N GLY A 793 8.38 -1.56 5.71
CA GLY A 793 8.70 -0.13 5.73
C GLY A 793 7.98 0.71 4.67
N SER A 794 7.94 2.02 4.91
CA SER A 794 7.28 3.00 4.03
C SER A 794 7.86 3.05 2.61
N LYS A 795 9.15 2.73 2.47
CA LYS A 795 9.81 2.63 1.15
C LYS A 795 9.29 1.46 0.33
N PHE A 796 9.04 0.32 0.97
CA PHE A 796 8.46 -0.84 0.29
C PHE A 796 7.00 -0.59 -0.12
N ARG A 797 6.24 0.15 0.70
CA ARG A 797 4.90 0.67 0.33
C ARG A 797 4.92 1.41 -1.02
N ASN A 798 5.90 2.30 -1.22
CA ASN A 798 6.02 3.06 -2.48
C ASN A 798 6.25 2.14 -3.69
N ARG A 799 6.92 0.99 -3.51
CA ARG A 799 7.07 -0.01 -4.57
C ARG A 799 5.73 -0.62 -4.96
N ILE A 800 4.91 -0.98 -3.98
CA ILE A 800 3.58 -1.55 -4.21
C ILE A 800 2.67 -0.52 -4.89
N LEU A 801 2.71 0.75 -4.46
CA LEU A 801 1.96 1.83 -5.10
C LEU A 801 2.36 2.01 -6.57
N LYS A 802 3.66 1.98 -6.91
CA LYS A 802 4.10 2.02 -8.32
C LYS A 802 3.61 0.83 -9.14
N VAL A 803 3.55 -0.37 -8.54
CA VAL A 803 3.00 -1.56 -9.20
C VAL A 803 1.50 -1.41 -9.45
N GLN A 804 0.76 -0.84 -8.48
CA GLN A 804 -0.66 -0.51 -8.61
C GLN A 804 -0.90 0.52 -9.71
N ASP A 805 -0.06 1.58 -9.77
CA ASP A 805 -0.12 2.60 -10.82
C ASP A 805 0.15 2.01 -12.22
N ALA A 806 1.11 1.09 -12.33
CA ALA A 806 1.45 0.43 -13.60
C ALA A 806 0.33 -0.48 -14.12
N LEU A 807 -0.35 -1.21 -13.22
CA LEU A 807 -1.53 -1.99 -13.60
C LEU A 807 -2.70 -1.08 -14.01
N GLY A 808 -2.87 0.07 -13.34
CA GLY A 808 -3.98 0.98 -13.60
C GLY A 808 -5.34 0.30 -13.35
N LYS A 809 -6.45 0.90 -13.79
CA LYS A 809 -7.82 0.40 -13.49
C LYS A 809 -8.25 -0.83 -14.31
N ALA A 810 -7.43 -1.29 -15.26
CA ALA A 810 -7.78 -2.37 -16.18
C ALA A 810 -7.75 -3.78 -15.52
N PHE A 811 -7.04 -3.93 -14.40
CA PHE A 811 -6.83 -5.22 -13.72
C PHE A 811 -7.41 -5.21 -12.30
N PRO A 812 -8.75 -5.35 -12.15
CA PRO A 812 -9.42 -5.19 -10.87
C PRO A 812 -9.00 -6.22 -9.82
N ARG A 813 -8.71 -7.47 -10.20
CA ARG A 813 -8.38 -8.54 -9.24
C ARG A 813 -7.01 -8.32 -8.63
N SER A 814 -6.01 -8.03 -9.46
CA SER A 814 -4.66 -7.70 -8.99
C SER A 814 -4.66 -6.44 -8.12
N ASN A 815 -5.44 -5.41 -8.49
CA ASN A 815 -5.57 -4.20 -7.67
C ASN A 815 -6.22 -4.48 -6.31
N LYS A 816 -7.29 -5.28 -6.27
CA LYS A 816 -7.95 -5.67 -5.00
C LYS A 816 -6.95 -6.34 -4.04
N HIS A 817 -6.08 -7.21 -4.57
CA HIS A 817 -5.02 -7.82 -3.77
C HIS A 817 -3.97 -6.80 -3.31
N LEU A 818 -3.53 -5.87 -4.17
CA LEU A 818 -2.58 -4.82 -3.78
C LEU A 818 -3.17 -3.87 -2.72
N GLU A 819 -4.44 -3.49 -2.84
CA GLU A 819 -5.16 -2.69 -1.83
C GLU A 819 -5.26 -3.43 -0.51
N ARG A 820 -5.57 -4.74 -0.53
CA ARG A 820 -5.53 -5.59 0.66
C ARG A 820 -4.15 -5.54 1.30
N ILE A 821 -3.08 -5.79 0.53
CA ILE A 821 -1.70 -5.75 1.03
C ILE A 821 -1.37 -4.39 1.66
N LEU A 822 -1.74 -3.29 1.00
CA LEU A 822 -1.49 -1.93 1.50
C LEU A 822 -2.26 -1.62 2.79
N THR A 823 -3.51 -2.06 2.87
CA THR A 823 -4.38 -1.86 4.04
C THR A 823 -3.84 -2.65 5.22
N SER A 824 -3.63 -3.96 5.03
CA SER A 824 -3.05 -4.83 6.05
C SER A 824 -1.68 -4.32 6.53
N GLY A 825 -0.83 -3.84 5.63
CA GLY A 825 0.48 -3.32 6.03
C GLY A 825 0.45 -2.01 6.80
N ASN A 826 -0.59 -1.19 6.63
CA ASN A 826 -0.78 0.00 7.47
C ASN A 826 -1.24 -0.39 8.89
N ASP A 827 -2.06 -1.44 8.99
CA ASP A 827 -2.54 -1.96 10.28
C ASP A 827 -1.41 -2.67 11.06
N PHE A 828 -0.52 -3.41 10.37
CA PHE A 828 0.57 -4.21 10.95
C PHE A 828 1.93 -3.51 10.92
N THR A 829 2.02 -2.29 11.46
CA THR A 829 3.29 -1.55 11.69
C THR A 829 4.23 -1.44 10.48
N GLY A 830 3.68 -1.40 9.26
CA GLY A 830 4.45 -1.23 8.03
C GLY A 830 4.96 -2.54 7.41
N THR A 831 4.35 -3.69 7.71
CA THR A 831 4.68 -4.99 7.10
C THR A 831 3.72 -5.33 5.97
N TYR A 832 4.20 -5.40 4.73
CA TYR A 832 3.38 -5.67 3.55
C TYR A 832 3.62 -7.10 3.06
N SER A 833 2.58 -7.94 3.16
CA SER A 833 2.58 -9.36 2.79
C SER A 833 1.33 -9.70 1.98
N PHE A 834 1.46 -10.58 0.99
CA PHE A 834 0.31 -11.14 0.26
C PHE A 834 -0.56 -12.06 1.13
N PHE A 835 0.10 -12.84 1.99
CA PHE A 835 -0.52 -13.78 2.93
C PHE A 835 -0.87 -13.10 4.24
#